data_AF-A0A1N7N1H6-F1
#
_entry.id   AF-A0A1N7N1H6-F1
#
_cell.length_a   1.000
_cell.length_b   1.000
_cell.length_c   1.000
_cell.angle_alpha   90.00
_cell.angle_beta   90.00
_cell.angle_gamma   90.00
#
_symmetry.space_group_name_H-M   'P 1'
#
loop_
_entity.id
_entity.type
_entity.pdbx_description
1 polymer ?
#
loop_
_entity_poly.entity_id
_entity_poly.type
_entity_poly.pdbx_seq_one_letter_code
_entity_poly.pdbx_strand_id
1 'polypeptide(L)'
;MSSQKFINDLAYERFQQATEKIDSIKKGIHENRMGEATLTDIQTDSDKLSKRIARENMPISAALERINGVPNFQDINILYKILKISESVGRITIKTRYGNSGYGTGFLVAPGILITNNHVFPDAETAKNSMVQFYYELDENNETKKVQTFGFVPEKLFMTSSYEPDAGNPNSGLDFTIVAVSDKAKEGKNISDIPCTILDETLGKIIEGENCVVIQHPKGDYKKTVMKDIRMLTLKDDFLIYESDTLPGSSGAVVIGLGTGEVVALHHSSIPNKNPQGQWLRKDGGVYKEGDADETIDWLGNEGIRVSSLIRCIRNIKLSEEMTSLKNTILGKEQSEKIQNTSSEFNKEKPINEMKNSKESVLNQAVNMIQNNSTKDNVPILHFEIELSNILTMQEDWKENYKKLVPTAISSEPLFPLSTIPSQKIIQYITLRTSENPWELAAKLEALPQIKTATPDLEMETDLLKKSKSHNQLTESDMLENMKTSNAAGRQDDFKTKWSASTYFKIDDSDVLNQRLWNRSAVGLPTEKSTENGVHSLLMSIVKEKNSVHDHDEKALDLEINTIIENLKKINLVQLDTGYTDHAKVKGRFNFDCDEDFVDGSDARDDMRTGFLKHPGHGTRTASIITGGDMSAVFKSDGNYGLLCDEKKNTLVNIIPYRISESVVLINRGKNIVDAVNQAVHTNADVMFMCMGTYPRPMIAEAAKVAYDNGIIWVCASGNEVEMVVSPALYPGTIAVSATNPNQKPWRGSCYGTEVDISAPGEDVYVPSMDEKYNEIMVYGSGTSYAAPHVAAAAALWKATYREKILEKYKFPWQMVEAFRICLKESATKPPVWDTENYGAGILNVYELLKCELPDVDDKKYAYANDPRQEWDLGVREAVHFLWKALLKKNISAQESSQEMAMTERSRIAVSAMTGNPVSSIFESDSINAVTDSEKILKMYFDSYKKI
;
A
#
# COMPACT_ATOMS: atom_id res chain seq x y z
N MET A 1 2.47 -1.26 -51.85
CA MET A 1 2.39 -1.29 -50.36
C MET A 1 3.44 -0.34 -49.85
N SER A 2 3.12 0.57 -48.93
CA SER A 2 4.15 1.36 -48.27
C SER A 2 5.10 0.43 -47.51
N SER A 3 6.40 0.70 -47.52
CA SER A 3 7.41 -0.04 -46.73
C SER A 3 6.98 -0.15 -45.26
N GLN A 4 6.36 0.92 -44.75
CA GLN A 4 5.75 0.97 -43.42
C GLN A 4 4.70 -0.14 -43.22
N LYS A 5 3.72 -0.27 -44.13
CA LYS A 5 2.68 -1.30 -44.01
C LYS A 5 3.26 -2.71 -43.94
N PHE A 6 4.27 -3.00 -44.75
CA PHE A 6 4.96 -4.30 -44.75
C PHE A 6 5.66 -4.58 -43.41
N ILE A 7 6.36 -3.59 -42.86
CA ILE A 7 7.02 -3.67 -41.56
C ILE A 7 6.01 -3.93 -40.43
N ASN A 8 4.92 -3.16 -40.40
CA ASN A 8 3.84 -3.33 -39.43
C ASN A 8 3.16 -4.71 -39.56
N ASP A 9 3.02 -5.23 -40.78
CA ASP A 9 2.44 -6.55 -41.03
C ASP A 9 3.35 -7.68 -40.51
N LEU A 10 4.67 -7.58 -40.69
CA LEU A 10 5.64 -8.51 -40.11
C LEU A 10 5.67 -8.47 -38.58
N ALA A 11 5.61 -7.27 -37.99
CA ALA A 11 5.55 -7.10 -36.55
C ALA A 11 4.28 -7.76 -35.96
N TYR A 12 3.15 -7.67 -36.67
CA TYR A 12 1.93 -8.39 -36.31
C TYR A 12 2.11 -9.92 -36.34
N GLU A 13 2.77 -10.47 -37.37
CA GLU A 13 3.02 -11.92 -37.43
C GLU A 13 3.86 -12.41 -36.25
N ARG A 14 4.91 -11.68 -35.87
CA ARG A 14 5.74 -12.01 -34.70
C ARG A 14 4.96 -11.89 -33.40
N PHE A 15 4.10 -10.87 -33.28
CA PHE A 15 3.20 -10.71 -32.15
C PHE A 15 2.27 -11.92 -32.04
N GLN A 16 1.64 -12.34 -33.14
CA GLN A 16 0.73 -13.49 -33.16
C GLN A 16 1.43 -14.80 -32.75
N GLN A 17 2.69 -14.99 -33.15
CA GLN A 17 3.48 -16.15 -32.72
C GLN A 17 3.87 -16.12 -31.23
N ALA A 18 3.67 -15.00 -30.55
CA ALA A 18 3.96 -14.82 -29.13
C ALA A 18 2.71 -14.55 -28.29
N THR A 19 1.50 -14.58 -28.88
CA THR A 19 0.24 -14.19 -28.22
C THR A 19 0.02 -14.89 -26.88
N GLU A 20 0.15 -16.22 -26.81
CA GLU A 20 -0.07 -16.95 -25.54
C GLU A 20 0.86 -16.46 -24.42
N LYS A 21 2.14 -16.23 -24.76
CA LYS A 21 3.11 -15.71 -23.81
C LYS A 21 2.82 -14.26 -23.45
N ILE A 22 2.43 -13.43 -24.42
CA ILE A 22 2.06 -12.04 -24.22
C ILE A 22 0.83 -11.94 -23.31
N ASP A 23 -0.19 -12.77 -23.52
CA ASP A 23 -1.40 -12.78 -22.70
C ASP A 23 -1.09 -13.22 -21.26
N SER A 24 -0.24 -14.24 -21.08
CA SER A 24 0.26 -14.64 -19.77
C SER A 24 1.00 -13.49 -19.07
N ILE A 25 1.82 -12.73 -19.80
CA ILE A 25 2.59 -11.62 -19.24
C ILE A 25 1.69 -10.41 -18.98
N LYS A 26 0.72 -10.11 -19.84
CA LYS A 26 -0.30 -9.08 -19.59
C LYS A 26 -1.13 -9.39 -18.35
N LYS A 27 -1.49 -10.66 -18.16
CA LYS A 27 -2.12 -11.14 -16.92
C LYS A 27 -1.20 -10.93 -15.72
N GLY A 28 0.07 -11.35 -15.82
CA GLY A 28 1.06 -11.13 -14.76
C GLY A 28 1.33 -9.65 -14.47
N ILE A 29 1.33 -8.77 -15.48
CA ILE A 29 1.44 -7.31 -15.33
C ILE A 29 0.21 -6.76 -14.61
N HIS A 30 -0.98 -7.29 -14.93
CA HIS A 30 -2.22 -6.93 -14.23
C HIS A 30 -2.16 -7.38 -12.76
N GLU A 31 -1.79 -8.63 -12.50
CA GLU A 31 -1.58 -9.17 -11.15
C GLU A 31 -0.51 -8.36 -10.39
N ASN A 32 0.58 -7.98 -11.05
CA ASN A 32 1.61 -7.11 -10.47
C ASN A 32 1.15 -5.68 -10.18
N ARG A 33 0.27 -5.11 -11.01
CA ARG A 33 -0.40 -3.83 -10.71
C ARG A 33 -1.36 -3.95 -9.52
N MET A 34 -1.91 -5.14 -9.28
CA MET A 34 -2.79 -5.45 -8.15
C MET A 34 -2.03 -5.95 -6.90
N GLY A 35 -0.68 -6.00 -6.95
CA GLY A 35 0.14 -6.52 -5.85
C GLY A 35 0.12 -8.05 -5.68
N GLU A 36 -0.53 -8.77 -6.59
CA GLU A 36 -0.74 -10.23 -6.53
C GLU A 36 0.43 -11.04 -7.13
N ALA A 37 1.33 -10.41 -7.88
CA ALA A 37 2.51 -11.02 -8.48
C ALA A 37 3.69 -10.05 -8.50
N THR A 38 4.91 -10.55 -8.31
CA THR A 38 6.13 -9.74 -8.46
C THR A 38 6.63 -9.74 -9.90
N LEU A 39 7.51 -8.82 -10.27
CA LEU A 39 8.15 -8.84 -11.60
C LEU A 39 8.95 -10.14 -11.83
N THR A 40 9.49 -10.75 -10.77
CA THR A 40 10.11 -12.08 -10.87
C THR A 40 9.12 -13.21 -11.12
N ASP A 41 7.86 -13.09 -10.71
CA ASP A 41 6.82 -14.10 -10.99
C ASP A 41 6.35 -14.02 -12.44
N ILE A 42 6.38 -12.81 -13.03
CA ILE A 42 6.12 -12.61 -14.46
C ILE A 42 7.28 -13.17 -15.30
N GLN A 43 8.52 -12.97 -14.87
CA GLN A 43 9.70 -13.39 -15.60
C GLN A 43 9.94 -14.91 -15.50
N THR A 44 9.58 -15.62 -16.56
CA THR A 44 9.75 -17.08 -16.66
C THR A 44 11.16 -17.52 -17.07
N ASP A 45 12.00 -16.60 -17.57
CA ASP A 45 13.35 -16.90 -18.05
C ASP A 45 14.41 -16.69 -16.96
N SER A 46 14.84 -17.81 -16.37
CA SER A 46 15.78 -17.88 -15.26
C SER A 46 17.18 -17.30 -15.57
N ASP A 47 17.67 -17.42 -16.81
CA ASP A 47 18.96 -16.85 -17.23
C ASP A 47 18.89 -15.33 -17.33
N LYS A 48 17.77 -14.79 -17.85
CA LYS A 48 17.54 -13.33 -17.88
C LYS A 48 17.42 -12.75 -16.49
N LEU A 49 16.65 -13.40 -15.60
CA LEU A 49 16.52 -12.95 -14.22
C LEU A 49 17.87 -12.96 -13.50
N SER A 50 18.65 -14.03 -13.65
CA SER A 50 20.01 -14.13 -13.08
C SER A 50 20.93 -13.00 -13.56
N LYS A 51 20.88 -12.65 -14.85
CA LYS A 51 21.68 -11.55 -15.40
C LYS A 51 21.16 -10.17 -14.99
N ARG A 52 19.84 -10.03 -14.82
CA ARG A 52 19.21 -8.81 -14.29
C ARG A 52 19.62 -8.56 -12.84
N ILE A 53 19.67 -9.62 -12.02
CA ILE A 53 20.19 -9.58 -10.64
C ILE A 53 21.68 -9.21 -10.64
N ALA A 54 22.48 -9.84 -11.51
CA ALA A 54 23.92 -9.55 -11.57
C ALA A 54 24.24 -8.09 -11.92
N ARG A 55 23.38 -7.44 -12.72
CA ARG A 55 23.51 -6.02 -13.09
C ARG A 55 23.24 -5.05 -11.95
N GLU A 56 22.58 -5.51 -10.89
CA GLU A 56 22.33 -4.69 -9.71
C GLU A 56 23.58 -4.42 -8.88
N ASN A 57 24.62 -5.25 -9.06
CA ASN A 57 25.87 -5.14 -8.34
C ASN A 57 25.68 -5.06 -6.81
N MET A 58 24.70 -5.81 -6.31
CA MET A 58 24.33 -5.89 -4.90
C MET A 58 23.98 -7.36 -4.55
N PRO A 59 23.82 -7.69 -3.26
CA PRO A 59 23.40 -9.03 -2.86
C PRO A 59 22.08 -9.43 -3.52
N ILE A 60 21.94 -10.72 -3.88
CA ILE A 60 20.80 -11.26 -4.64
C ILE A 60 19.44 -10.87 -4.01
N SER A 61 19.33 -10.87 -2.69
CA SER A 61 18.11 -10.49 -1.98
C SER A 61 17.72 -9.02 -2.19
N ALA A 62 18.69 -8.10 -2.09
CA ALA A 62 18.47 -6.66 -2.32
C ALA A 62 18.20 -6.37 -3.81
N ALA A 63 18.86 -7.12 -4.71
CA ALA A 63 18.62 -7.04 -6.14
C ALA A 63 17.18 -7.47 -6.47
N LEU A 64 16.71 -8.59 -5.91
CA LEU A 64 15.35 -9.07 -6.08
C LEU A 64 14.31 -8.12 -5.46
N GLU A 65 14.59 -7.56 -4.29
CA GLU A 65 13.74 -6.56 -3.63
C GLU A 65 13.58 -5.29 -4.49
N ARG A 66 14.69 -4.79 -5.07
CA ARG A 66 14.68 -3.65 -5.99
C ARG A 66 14.00 -3.97 -7.32
N ILE A 67 14.17 -5.18 -7.83
CA ILE A 67 13.51 -5.65 -9.06
C ILE A 67 12.00 -5.82 -8.85
N ASN A 68 11.57 -6.33 -7.69
CA ASN A 68 10.17 -6.66 -7.41
C ASN A 68 9.36 -5.50 -6.82
N GLY A 69 10.02 -4.41 -6.41
CA GLY A 69 9.35 -3.18 -6.03
C GLY A 69 8.76 -3.21 -4.63
N VAL A 70 9.57 -3.52 -3.63
CA VAL A 70 9.20 -3.26 -2.21
C VAL A 70 9.16 -1.74 -1.90
N PRO A 71 9.73 -0.87 -2.76
CA PRO A 71 9.36 0.55 -2.76
C PRO A 71 8.95 1.12 -4.13
N ASN A 72 7.91 1.96 -4.16
CA ASN A 72 7.46 2.75 -5.32
C ASN A 72 8.39 3.93 -5.69
N PHE A 73 9.69 3.84 -5.43
CA PHE A 73 10.67 4.87 -5.78
C PHE A 73 11.73 4.36 -6.75
N GLN A 74 12.18 5.22 -7.65
CA GLN A 74 13.29 4.96 -8.55
C GLN A 74 14.50 5.80 -8.11
N ASP A 75 15.68 5.18 -8.00
CA ASP A 75 16.92 5.90 -7.71
C ASP A 75 17.11 7.09 -8.66
N ILE A 76 17.42 8.26 -8.09
CA ILE A 76 17.68 9.49 -8.86
C ILE A 76 18.81 9.31 -9.90
N ASN A 77 19.72 8.35 -9.67
CA ASN A 77 20.79 8.00 -10.60
C ASN A 77 20.26 7.52 -11.97
N ILE A 78 19.08 6.89 -12.01
CA ILE A 78 18.47 6.39 -13.24
C ILE A 78 17.97 7.58 -14.06
N LEU A 79 17.37 8.58 -13.42
CA LEU A 79 16.96 9.81 -14.10
C LEU A 79 18.17 10.53 -14.70
N TYR A 80 19.30 10.60 -14.00
CA TYR A 80 20.54 11.15 -14.57
C TYR A 80 21.04 10.36 -15.79
N LYS A 81 20.96 9.02 -15.78
CA LYS A 81 21.29 8.19 -16.95
C LYS A 81 20.36 8.47 -18.12
N ILE A 82 19.05 8.51 -17.87
CA ILE A 82 18.02 8.78 -18.89
C ILE A 82 18.23 10.18 -19.50
N LEU A 83 18.47 11.21 -18.67
CA LEU A 83 18.76 12.56 -19.14
C LEU A 83 20.03 12.61 -20.00
N LYS A 84 21.09 11.92 -19.59
CA LYS A 84 22.32 11.81 -20.39
C LYS A 84 22.08 11.13 -21.75
N ILE A 85 21.26 10.07 -21.78
CA ILE A 85 20.89 9.40 -23.03
C ILE A 85 20.01 10.33 -23.89
N SER A 86 19.11 11.10 -23.29
CA SER A 86 18.20 12.00 -24.01
C SER A 86 18.95 13.05 -24.83
N GLU A 87 20.08 13.55 -24.35
CA GLU A 87 20.94 14.48 -25.08
C GLU A 87 21.54 13.89 -26.37
N SER A 88 21.73 12.57 -26.40
CA SER A 88 22.23 11.85 -27.57
C SER A 88 21.15 11.62 -28.64
N VAL A 89 19.88 11.91 -28.34
CA VAL A 89 18.73 11.72 -29.23
C VAL A 89 18.51 12.98 -30.07
N GLY A 90 18.40 12.81 -31.38
CA GLY A 90 18.19 13.89 -32.34
C GLY A 90 17.02 13.62 -33.29
N ARG A 91 16.41 14.71 -33.76
CA ARG A 91 15.40 14.70 -34.82
C ARG A 91 16.08 14.57 -36.17
N ILE A 92 15.72 13.54 -36.95
CA ILE A 92 16.17 13.38 -38.33
C ILE A 92 15.16 14.04 -39.26
N THR A 93 15.63 14.92 -40.14
CA THR A 93 14.86 15.43 -41.28
C THR A 93 15.34 14.72 -42.53
N ILE A 94 14.48 13.89 -43.11
CA ILE A 94 14.79 13.05 -44.26
C ILE A 94 14.63 13.89 -45.53
N LYS A 95 15.69 14.00 -46.32
CA LYS A 95 15.64 14.71 -47.60
C LYS A 95 15.94 13.77 -48.74
N THR A 96 15.04 13.74 -49.70
CA THR A 96 15.26 13.08 -51.00
C THR A 96 15.60 14.14 -52.06
N ARG A 97 15.96 13.70 -53.27
CA ARG A 97 16.15 14.58 -54.44
C ARG A 97 14.93 15.45 -54.79
N TYR A 98 13.76 15.19 -54.19
CA TYR A 98 12.51 15.92 -54.41
C TYR A 98 12.11 16.86 -53.25
N GLY A 99 12.91 16.96 -52.18
CA GLY A 99 12.62 17.80 -51.01
C GLY A 99 12.55 17.03 -49.69
N ASN A 100 12.00 17.67 -48.65
CA ASN A 100 11.74 17.01 -47.36
C ASN A 100 10.70 15.90 -47.55
N SER A 101 11.06 14.67 -47.24
CA SER A 101 10.24 13.49 -47.46
C SER A 101 9.71 12.88 -46.16
N GLY A 102 10.13 13.37 -44.99
CA GLY A 102 9.63 12.88 -43.70
C GLY A 102 10.57 13.16 -42.53
N TYR A 103 10.19 12.65 -41.37
CA TYR A 103 10.95 12.76 -40.13
C TYR A 103 11.22 11.38 -39.54
N GLY A 104 12.33 11.27 -38.81
CA GLY A 104 12.65 10.11 -38.00
C GLY A 104 13.36 10.53 -36.72
N THR A 105 13.67 9.54 -35.89
CA THR A 105 14.48 9.70 -34.69
C THR A 105 15.76 8.90 -34.83
N GLY A 106 16.84 9.36 -34.21
CA GLY A 106 18.04 8.55 -34.05
C GLY A 106 18.87 9.03 -32.87
N PHE A 107 19.86 8.24 -32.48
CA PHE A 107 20.71 8.57 -31.34
C PHE A 107 22.17 8.17 -31.51
N LEU A 108 23.07 8.87 -30.82
CA LEU A 108 24.51 8.62 -30.91
C LEU A 108 24.92 7.38 -30.12
N VAL A 109 25.53 6.40 -30.77
CA VAL A 109 26.03 5.14 -30.18
C VAL A 109 27.55 5.12 -29.98
N ALA A 110 28.23 6.11 -30.54
CA ALA A 110 29.64 6.42 -30.35
C ALA A 110 29.88 7.89 -30.76
N PRO A 111 31.02 8.51 -30.42
CA PRO A 111 31.31 9.89 -30.79
C PRO A 111 31.18 10.11 -32.30
N GLY A 112 30.20 10.93 -32.70
CA GLY A 112 29.92 11.22 -34.12
C GLY A 112 29.30 10.07 -34.93
N ILE A 113 28.77 9.04 -34.29
CA ILE A 113 28.15 7.90 -34.96
C ILE A 113 26.71 7.73 -34.45
N LEU A 114 25.75 7.81 -35.38
CA LEU A 114 24.32 7.76 -35.08
C LEU A 114 23.69 6.47 -35.61
N ILE A 115 22.74 5.90 -34.87
CA ILE A 115 21.87 4.80 -35.30
C ILE A 115 20.42 5.27 -35.50
N THR A 116 19.74 4.72 -36.51
CA THR A 116 18.31 4.84 -36.78
C THR A 116 17.82 3.59 -37.55
N ASN A 117 16.58 3.56 -38.05
CA ASN A 117 16.08 2.44 -38.86
C ASN A 117 16.56 2.49 -40.33
N ASN A 118 16.58 1.35 -41.00
CA ASN A 118 16.91 1.31 -42.43
C ASN A 118 15.81 1.93 -43.29
N HIS A 119 14.54 1.80 -42.93
CA HIS A 119 13.49 2.52 -43.67
C HIS A 119 13.58 4.05 -43.53
N VAL A 120 14.31 4.57 -42.53
CA VAL A 120 14.66 6.00 -42.42
C VAL A 120 15.81 6.34 -43.37
N PHE A 121 16.86 5.51 -43.39
CA PHE A 121 18.01 5.62 -44.31
C PHE A 121 18.21 4.36 -45.14
N PRO A 122 17.45 4.20 -46.24
CA PRO A 122 17.53 2.99 -47.07
C PRO A 122 18.90 2.86 -47.76
N ASP A 123 19.52 3.99 -48.08
CA ASP A 123 20.78 4.09 -48.80
C ASP A 123 21.63 5.28 -48.34
N ALA A 124 22.91 5.27 -48.72
CA ALA A 124 23.87 6.31 -48.40
C ALA A 124 23.51 7.67 -49.02
N GLU A 125 22.82 7.70 -50.17
CA GLU A 125 22.44 8.95 -50.83
C GLU A 125 21.38 9.71 -50.02
N THR A 126 20.38 8.99 -49.50
CA THR A 126 19.35 9.52 -48.62
C THR A 126 19.96 10.05 -47.33
N ALA A 127 20.89 9.30 -46.73
CA ALA A 127 21.60 9.77 -45.54
C ALA A 127 22.38 11.06 -45.81
N LYS A 128 23.17 11.11 -46.89
CA LYS A 128 23.98 12.28 -47.29
C LYS A 128 23.16 13.57 -47.44
N ASN A 129 21.95 13.46 -47.95
CA ASN A 129 21.06 14.61 -48.18
C ASN A 129 20.31 15.05 -46.91
N SER A 130 20.23 14.19 -45.90
CA SER A 130 19.47 14.39 -44.68
C SER A 130 20.27 15.13 -43.60
N MET A 131 19.59 15.51 -42.51
CA MET A 131 20.23 16.18 -41.36
C MET A 131 19.65 15.71 -40.04
N VAL A 132 20.46 15.82 -38.98
CA VAL A 132 20.05 15.58 -37.59
C VAL A 132 20.09 16.87 -36.79
N GLN A 133 19.10 17.06 -35.93
CA GLN A 133 18.96 18.20 -35.05
C GLN A 133 18.93 17.74 -33.61
N PHE A 134 20.02 18.00 -32.88
CA PHE A 134 20.09 17.79 -31.44
C PHE A 134 19.54 19.01 -30.70
N TYR A 135 19.06 18.78 -29.48
CA TYR A 135 18.44 19.79 -28.63
C TYR A 135 17.23 20.49 -29.28
N TYR A 136 16.55 19.81 -30.21
CA TYR A 136 15.25 20.22 -30.74
C TYR A 136 14.16 19.89 -29.71
N GLU A 137 14.15 20.60 -28.60
CA GLU A 137 13.31 20.34 -27.43
C GLU A 137 12.96 21.64 -26.72
N LEU A 138 11.97 21.59 -25.84
CA LEU A 138 11.59 22.70 -24.98
C LEU A 138 12.35 22.62 -23.66
N ASP A 139 12.72 23.76 -23.10
CA ASP A 139 13.27 23.86 -21.75
C ASP A 139 12.17 23.99 -20.68
N GLU A 140 12.58 24.23 -19.42
CA GLU A 140 11.70 24.37 -18.26
C GLU A 140 10.70 25.54 -18.36
N ASN A 141 10.97 26.54 -19.22
CA ASN A 141 10.10 27.68 -19.46
C ASN A 141 9.21 27.50 -20.71
N ASN A 142 9.20 26.30 -21.29
CA ASN A 142 8.59 25.99 -22.59
C ASN A 142 9.20 26.77 -23.76
N GLU A 143 10.45 27.22 -23.64
CA GLU A 143 11.18 27.88 -24.72
C GLU A 143 12.02 26.87 -25.52
N THR A 144 12.18 27.11 -26.82
CA THR A 144 12.99 26.22 -27.66
C THR A 144 14.47 26.36 -27.33
N LYS A 145 15.12 25.24 -26.98
CA LYS A 145 16.57 25.21 -26.79
C LYS A 145 17.31 25.49 -28.10
N LYS A 146 18.57 25.93 -27.97
CA LYS A 146 19.43 26.23 -29.12
C LYS A 146 19.77 24.95 -29.90
N VAL A 147 18.98 24.68 -30.94
CA VAL A 147 19.13 23.55 -31.86
C VAL A 147 20.54 23.49 -32.44
N GLN A 148 21.10 22.27 -32.53
CA GLN A 148 22.39 22.00 -33.17
C GLN A 148 22.18 21.07 -34.36
N THR A 149 22.41 21.58 -35.56
CA THR A 149 22.11 20.91 -36.83
C THR A 149 23.37 20.36 -37.48
N PHE A 150 23.42 19.05 -37.71
CA PHE A 150 24.54 18.36 -38.35
C PHE A 150 24.08 17.64 -39.62
N GLY A 151 25.02 17.47 -40.57
CA GLY A 151 24.83 16.61 -41.74
C GLY A 151 25.35 15.19 -41.46
N PHE A 152 25.02 14.25 -42.34
CA PHE A 152 25.59 12.90 -42.32
C PHE A 152 26.73 12.75 -43.32
N VAL A 153 27.66 11.87 -43.00
CA VAL A 153 28.90 11.62 -43.76
C VAL A 153 29.00 10.12 -44.06
N PRO A 154 28.11 9.57 -44.91
CA PRO A 154 28.05 8.13 -45.17
C PRO A 154 29.33 7.57 -45.80
N GLU A 155 30.13 8.41 -46.48
CA GLU A 155 31.47 8.07 -46.95
C GLU A 155 32.45 7.75 -45.82
N LYS A 156 32.25 8.31 -44.61
CA LYS A 156 33.07 8.04 -43.42
C LYS A 156 32.62 6.76 -42.72
N LEU A 157 31.31 6.56 -42.58
CA LEU A 157 30.72 5.31 -42.11
C LEU A 157 29.27 5.23 -42.57
N PHE A 158 28.92 4.14 -43.26
CA PHE A 158 27.55 3.75 -43.53
C PHE A 158 27.44 2.22 -43.44
N MET A 159 26.57 1.72 -42.58
CA MET A 159 26.27 0.31 -42.48
C MET A 159 24.79 0.10 -42.21
N THR A 160 24.18 -0.89 -42.86
CA THR A 160 22.73 -1.07 -42.80
C THR A 160 22.34 -2.53 -42.83
N SER A 161 21.20 -2.83 -42.21
CA SER A 161 20.43 -4.05 -42.35
C SER A 161 19.07 -3.68 -42.93
N SER A 162 18.71 -4.24 -44.09
CA SER A 162 17.38 -4.05 -44.68
C SER A 162 16.26 -4.53 -43.74
N TYR A 163 15.06 -4.00 -43.92
CA TYR A 163 13.86 -4.51 -43.24
C TYR A 163 13.34 -5.81 -43.89
N GLU A 164 13.59 -6.01 -45.19
CA GLU A 164 13.33 -7.28 -45.89
C GLU A 164 14.48 -8.26 -45.65
N PRO A 165 14.19 -9.49 -45.15
CA PRO A 165 15.17 -10.56 -45.07
C PRO A 165 15.60 -11.03 -46.48
N ASP A 166 16.90 -11.13 -46.68
CA ASP A 166 17.55 -11.61 -47.90
C ASP A 166 18.35 -12.88 -47.57
N ALA A 167 18.01 -13.99 -48.23
CA ALA A 167 18.67 -15.28 -48.06
C ALA A 167 20.18 -15.23 -48.40
N GLY A 168 20.61 -14.29 -49.25
CA GLY A 168 22.01 -14.07 -49.60
C GLY A 168 22.78 -13.18 -48.60
N ASN A 169 22.09 -12.47 -47.72
CA ASN A 169 22.68 -11.57 -46.74
C ASN A 169 22.16 -11.88 -45.33
N PRO A 170 22.90 -12.66 -44.51
CA PRO A 170 22.46 -13.03 -43.17
C PRO A 170 22.38 -11.85 -42.18
N ASN A 171 22.82 -10.65 -42.58
CA ASN A 171 22.75 -9.42 -41.80
C ASN A 171 21.58 -8.52 -42.23
N SER A 172 20.63 -9.03 -43.01
CA SER A 172 19.39 -8.36 -43.39
C SER A 172 18.22 -8.75 -42.47
N GLY A 173 17.09 -8.06 -42.56
CA GLY A 173 15.86 -8.35 -41.82
C GLY A 173 15.71 -7.68 -40.45
N LEU A 174 16.72 -6.92 -39.99
CA LEU A 174 16.67 -6.19 -38.70
C LEU A 174 16.26 -4.72 -38.81
N ASP A 175 16.23 -4.10 -39.99
CA ASP A 175 15.83 -2.70 -40.16
C ASP A 175 16.60 -1.65 -39.33
N PHE A 176 17.92 -1.57 -39.47
CA PHE A 176 18.71 -0.50 -38.86
C PHE A 176 19.76 0.07 -39.82
N THR A 177 20.14 1.32 -39.61
CA THR A 177 21.25 1.99 -40.28
C THR A 177 22.09 2.75 -39.26
N ILE A 178 23.41 2.62 -39.39
CA ILE A 178 24.39 3.40 -38.64
C ILE A 178 25.17 4.26 -39.64
N VAL A 179 25.31 5.54 -39.31
CA VAL A 179 25.92 6.53 -40.18
C VAL A 179 26.75 7.53 -39.38
N ALA A 180 27.88 7.97 -39.93
CA ALA A 180 28.69 9.03 -39.34
C ALA A 180 28.01 10.40 -39.48
N VAL A 181 28.24 11.27 -38.49
CA VAL A 181 27.75 12.65 -38.43
C VAL A 181 28.92 13.62 -38.66
N SER A 182 28.66 14.76 -39.29
CA SER A 182 29.67 15.81 -39.53
C SER A 182 30.28 16.31 -38.22
N ASP A 183 31.58 16.66 -38.22
CA ASP A 183 32.29 17.00 -36.98
C ASP A 183 31.79 18.31 -36.31
N LYS A 184 31.21 19.23 -37.09
CA LYS A 184 30.69 20.52 -36.60
C LYS A 184 29.26 20.78 -37.04
N ALA A 185 28.46 21.33 -36.12
CA ALA A 185 27.12 21.81 -36.40
C ALA A 185 27.16 23.11 -37.23
N LYS A 186 26.05 23.43 -37.90
CA LYS A 186 25.85 24.73 -38.54
C LYS A 186 25.97 25.89 -37.55
N GLU A 187 25.62 25.65 -36.30
CA GLU A 187 25.63 26.62 -35.20
C GLU A 187 26.97 26.64 -34.44
N GLY A 188 27.94 25.80 -34.83
CA GLY A 188 29.33 25.84 -34.37
C GLY A 188 29.75 24.83 -33.30
N LYS A 189 28.82 24.06 -32.70
CA LYS A 189 29.13 23.01 -31.71
C LYS A 189 29.82 21.81 -32.37
N ASN A 190 30.81 21.20 -31.71
CA ASN A 190 31.42 19.97 -32.22
C ASN A 190 30.57 18.75 -31.84
N ILE A 191 30.52 17.74 -32.71
CA ILE A 191 29.77 16.51 -32.44
C ILE A 191 30.35 15.72 -31.26
N SER A 192 31.65 15.88 -31.00
CA SER A 192 32.35 15.34 -29.83
C SER A 192 31.83 15.89 -28.50
N ASP A 193 31.16 17.06 -28.52
CA ASP A 193 30.65 17.75 -27.34
C ASP A 193 29.21 17.31 -27.00
N ILE A 194 28.63 16.39 -27.78
CA ILE A 194 27.32 15.78 -27.53
C ILE A 194 27.55 14.38 -26.97
N PRO A 195 26.95 14.03 -25.82
CA PRO A 195 27.14 12.72 -25.23
C PRO A 195 26.59 11.62 -26.15
N CYS A 196 27.21 10.44 -26.12
CA CYS A 196 26.70 9.23 -26.77
C CYS A 196 26.29 8.19 -25.72
N THR A 197 25.41 7.29 -26.11
CA THR A 197 25.04 6.11 -25.30
C THR A 197 25.82 4.88 -25.75
N ILE A 198 25.98 3.90 -24.85
CA ILE A 198 26.72 2.67 -25.13
C ILE A 198 25.72 1.54 -25.33
N LEU A 199 25.95 0.75 -26.37
CA LEU A 199 25.18 -0.46 -26.64
C LEU A 199 25.85 -1.67 -25.99
N ASP A 200 25.24 -2.19 -24.94
CA ASP A 200 25.71 -3.38 -24.24
C ASP A 200 25.00 -4.63 -24.80
N GLU A 201 25.74 -5.62 -25.29
CA GLU A 201 25.15 -6.86 -25.84
C GLU A 201 24.68 -7.86 -24.76
N THR A 202 25.09 -7.68 -23.51
CA THR A 202 24.77 -8.63 -22.43
C THR A 202 23.28 -8.55 -22.04
N LEU A 203 22.71 -9.68 -21.62
CA LEU A 203 21.30 -9.77 -21.22
C LEU A 203 21.10 -9.21 -19.80
N GLY A 204 19.84 -9.10 -19.37
CA GLY A 204 19.47 -8.59 -18.05
C GLY A 204 19.27 -7.07 -17.95
N LYS A 205 19.32 -6.34 -19.07
CA LYS A 205 19.03 -4.88 -19.07
C LYS A 205 17.57 -4.55 -18.72
N ILE A 206 16.69 -5.51 -18.99
CA ILE A 206 15.25 -5.45 -18.74
C ILE A 206 14.69 -6.88 -18.67
N ILE A 207 13.63 -7.07 -17.88
CA ILE A 207 12.86 -8.33 -17.78
C ILE A 207 11.40 -8.16 -18.17
N GLU A 208 10.71 -9.27 -18.38
CA GLU A 208 9.27 -9.31 -18.71
C GLU A 208 8.46 -8.64 -17.59
N GLY A 209 7.54 -7.75 -17.96
CA GLY A 209 6.73 -6.95 -17.05
C GLY A 209 7.37 -5.64 -16.54
N GLU A 210 8.68 -5.44 -16.71
CA GLU A 210 9.40 -4.24 -16.26
C GLU A 210 9.10 -3.03 -17.17
N ASN A 211 9.10 -1.82 -16.60
CA ASN A 211 8.82 -0.58 -17.33
C ASN A 211 9.98 -0.20 -18.28
N CYS A 212 9.64 0.39 -19.44
CA CYS A 212 10.59 1.03 -20.35
C CYS A 212 10.40 2.56 -20.36
N VAL A 213 11.34 3.26 -21.00
CA VAL A 213 11.22 4.68 -21.37
C VAL A 213 11.58 4.82 -22.84
N VAL A 214 10.77 5.56 -23.60
CA VAL A 214 11.05 5.86 -25.02
C VAL A 214 11.29 7.35 -25.19
N ILE A 215 12.36 7.72 -25.87
CA ILE A 215 12.69 9.13 -26.16
C ILE A 215 12.67 9.32 -27.68
N GLN A 216 11.79 10.21 -28.16
CA GLN A 216 11.42 10.27 -29.58
C GLN A 216 11.04 11.68 -30.06
N HIS A 217 10.99 11.84 -31.39
CA HIS A 217 10.45 13.03 -32.08
C HIS A 217 9.18 12.67 -32.86
N PRO A 218 8.02 12.53 -32.18
CA PRO A 218 6.79 12.09 -32.82
C PRO A 218 6.33 13.15 -33.82
N LYS A 219 6.02 12.73 -35.04
CA LYS A 219 5.67 13.55 -36.22
C LYS A 219 6.73 14.60 -36.58
N GLY A 220 7.96 14.43 -36.10
CA GLY A 220 9.01 15.44 -36.18
C GLY A 220 8.82 16.62 -35.22
N ASP A 221 7.96 16.52 -34.21
CA ASP A 221 7.77 17.57 -33.20
C ASP A 221 8.97 17.65 -32.23
N TYR A 222 8.92 18.58 -31.27
CA TYR A 222 9.86 18.66 -30.15
C TYR A 222 10.00 17.31 -29.46
N LYS A 223 11.20 17.04 -28.94
CA LYS A 223 11.51 15.79 -28.24
C LYS A 223 10.46 15.50 -27.15
N LYS A 224 9.96 14.27 -27.11
CA LYS A 224 9.01 13.77 -26.10
C LYS A 224 9.54 12.48 -25.48
N THR A 225 9.11 12.21 -24.26
CA THR A 225 9.41 10.98 -23.53
C THR A 225 8.12 10.25 -23.16
N VAL A 226 8.04 8.96 -23.45
CA VAL A 226 6.97 8.08 -22.94
C VAL A 226 7.49 7.37 -21.70
N MET A 227 6.82 7.58 -20.56
CA MET A 227 7.21 7.01 -19.25
C MET A 227 6.05 6.31 -18.54
N LYS A 228 4.80 6.57 -18.96
CA LYS A 228 3.60 6.01 -18.34
C LYS A 228 3.11 4.81 -19.16
N ASP A 229 2.74 3.73 -18.47
CA ASP A 229 2.11 2.53 -19.06
C ASP A 229 2.86 1.95 -20.26
N ILE A 230 4.19 1.88 -20.14
CA ILE A 230 5.08 1.28 -21.13
C ILE A 230 5.87 0.15 -20.49
N ARG A 231 5.42 -1.09 -20.67
CA ARG A 231 6.06 -2.29 -20.10
C ARG A 231 6.53 -3.26 -21.18
N MET A 232 7.63 -3.95 -20.88
CA MET A 232 8.13 -5.04 -21.70
C MET A 232 7.16 -6.22 -21.63
N LEU A 233 6.61 -6.62 -22.78
CA LEU A 233 5.74 -7.79 -22.87
C LEU A 233 6.56 -9.05 -23.08
N THR A 234 7.45 -9.12 -24.07
CA THR A 234 8.29 -10.31 -24.27
C THR A 234 9.44 -10.04 -25.24
N LEU A 235 10.41 -10.96 -25.27
CA LEU A 235 11.36 -11.08 -26.37
C LEU A 235 10.89 -12.15 -27.34
N LYS A 236 10.87 -11.81 -28.62
CA LYS A 236 10.59 -12.75 -29.72
C LYS A 236 11.69 -12.59 -30.76
N ASP A 237 12.46 -13.66 -30.96
CA ASP A 237 13.58 -13.72 -31.90
C ASP A 237 14.58 -12.56 -31.67
N ASP A 238 14.68 -11.63 -32.63
CA ASP A 238 15.56 -10.46 -32.61
C ASP A 238 14.89 -9.18 -32.09
N PHE A 239 13.65 -9.28 -31.61
CA PHE A 239 12.80 -8.15 -31.31
C PHE A 239 12.27 -8.18 -29.87
N LEU A 240 12.01 -6.98 -29.35
CA LEU A 240 11.40 -6.67 -28.07
C LEU A 240 10.00 -6.14 -28.34
N ILE A 241 8.98 -6.78 -27.76
CA ILE A 241 7.59 -6.33 -27.84
C ILE A 241 7.23 -5.62 -26.52
N TYR A 242 6.63 -4.43 -26.61
CA TYR A 242 6.31 -3.60 -25.44
C TYR A 242 5.07 -2.70 -25.66
N GLU A 243 4.45 -2.26 -24.58
CA GLU A 243 3.30 -1.34 -24.59
C GLU A 243 3.75 0.10 -24.85
N SER A 244 3.09 0.90 -25.71
CA SER A 244 3.30 2.37 -25.79
C SER A 244 2.34 3.02 -26.79
N ASP A 245 2.04 4.30 -26.57
CA ASP A 245 1.52 5.21 -27.60
C ASP A 245 2.69 5.80 -28.41
N THR A 246 2.88 5.36 -29.66
CA THR A 246 3.84 6.00 -30.58
C THR A 246 3.09 6.54 -31.79
N LEU A 247 3.45 7.75 -32.21
CA LEU A 247 2.96 8.38 -33.44
C LEU A 247 4.01 8.29 -34.55
N PRO A 248 3.64 8.43 -35.83
CA PRO A 248 4.57 8.42 -36.97
C PRO A 248 5.76 9.36 -36.73
N GLY A 249 6.99 9.01 -37.14
CA GLY A 249 8.21 9.81 -36.86
C GLY A 249 9.01 9.35 -35.63
N SER A 250 8.47 8.40 -34.88
CA SER A 250 9.16 7.75 -33.76
C SER A 250 10.19 6.69 -34.19
N SER A 251 10.19 6.28 -35.47
CA SER A 251 11.15 5.30 -36.02
C SER A 251 12.59 5.67 -35.67
N GLY A 252 13.31 4.75 -35.04
CA GLY A 252 14.68 4.91 -34.62
C GLY A 252 14.84 5.55 -33.24
N ALA A 253 13.74 5.71 -32.49
CA ALA A 253 13.77 6.13 -31.10
C ALA A 253 14.51 5.13 -30.20
N VAL A 254 15.11 5.66 -29.15
CA VAL A 254 15.79 4.85 -28.14
C VAL A 254 14.76 4.30 -27.15
N VAL A 255 14.84 2.99 -26.86
CA VAL A 255 14.07 2.32 -25.81
C VAL A 255 15.02 1.98 -24.66
N ILE A 256 14.68 2.40 -23.45
CA ILE A 256 15.51 2.30 -22.25
C ILE A 256 14.77 1.46 -21.20
N GLY A 257 15.45 0.55 -20.49
CA GLY A 257 14.86 -0.14 -19.33
C GLY A 257 14.86 0.77 -18.11
N LEU A 258 13.70 0.98 -17.48
CA LEU A 258 13.58 1.93 -16.36
C LEU A 258 14.39 1.48 -15.14
N GLY A 259 14.41 0.19 -14.81
CA GLY A 259 15.15 -0.29 -13.63
C GLY A 259 16.67 -0.17 -13.73
N THR A 260 17.23 -0.13 -14.95
CA THR A 260 18.69 -0.09 -15.17
C THR A 260 19.21 1.24 -15.73
N GLY A 261 18.35 1.99 -16.42
CA GLY A 261 18.72 3.20 -17.16
C GLY A 261 19.56 2.91 -18.39
N GLU A 262 19.45 1.71 -18.97
CA GLU A 262 20.26 1.24 -20.10
C GLU A 262 19.43 1.04 -21.37
N VAL A 263 20.06 1.17 -22.54
CA VAL A 263 19.38 0.99 -23.84
C VAL A 263 19.07 -0.49 -24.07
N VAL A 264 17.78 -0.80 -24.28
CA VAL A 264 17.29 -2.17 -24.45
C VAL A 264 16.93 -2.49 -25.91
N ALA A 265 16.46 -1.49 -26.65
CA ALA A 265 16.09 -1.65 -28.06
C ALA A 265 16.15 -0.33 -28.87
N LEU A 266 16.16 -0.49 -30.19
CA LEU A 266 15.88 0.57 -31.17
C LEU A 266 14.42 0.43 -31.61
N HIS A 267 13.56 1.42 -31.38
CA HIS A 267 12.16 1.36 -31.81
C HIS A 267 12.06 1.17 -33.33
N HIS A 268 11.24 0.22 -33.76
CA HIS A 268 11.16 -0.24 -35.14
C HIS A 268 9.77 -0.05 -35.74
N SER A 269 8.71 -0.48 -35.05
CA SER A 269 7.35 -0.42 -35.59
C SER A 269 6.28 -0.46 -34.50
N SER A 270 5.11 0.11 -34.79
CA SER A 270 3.87 -0.17 -34.06
C SER A 270 3.21 -1.44 -34.60
N ILE A 271 2.38 -2.11 -33.80
CA ILE A 271 1.76 -3.41 -34.13
C ILE A 271 0.25 -3.18 -34.30
N PRO A 272 -0.29 -3.21 -35.54
CA PRO A 272 -1.71 -2.93 -35.77
C PRO A 272 -2.57 -4.12 -35.36
N ASN A 273 -3.76 -3.87 -34.79
CA ASN A 273 -4.78 -4.90 -34.65
C ASN A 273 -5.39 -5.23 -36.02
N LYS A 274 -5.72 -6.50 -36.26
CA LYS A 274 -6.25 -6.96 -37.55
C LYS A 274 -7.48 -7.85 -37.38
N ASN A 275 -8.40 -7.76 -38.34
CA ASN A 275 -9.51 -8.70 -38.43
C ASN A 275 -9.06 -10.07 -38.99
N PRO A 276 -9.92 -11.11 -38.96
CA PRO A 276 -9.60 -12.43 -39.53
C PRO A 276 -9.25 -12.43 -41.03
N GLN A 277 -9.60 -11.36 -41.77
CA GLN A 277 -9.26 -11.17 -43.17
C GLN A 277 -7.89 -10.46 -43.37
N GLY A 278 -7.15 -10.19 -42.29
CA GLY A 278 -5.83 -9.56 -42.32
C GLY A 278 -5.86 -8.04 -42.54
N GLN A 279 -7.02 -7.40 -42.42
CA GLN A 279 -7.19 -5.96 -42.59
C GLN A 279 -7.02 -5.25 -41.25
N TRP A 280 -6.35 -4.09 -41.27
CA TRP A 280 -6.11 -3.29 -40.07
C TRP A 280 -7.42 -2.73 -39.52
N LEU A 281 -7.53 -2.69 -38.19
CA LEU A 281 -8.70 -2.20 -37.48
C LEU A 281 -8.49 -0.78 -36.97
N ARG A 282 -9.59 -0.05 -36.89
CA ARG A 282 -9.73 1.23 -36.19
C ARG A 282 -10.20 0.98 -34.75
N LYS A 283 -9.97 1.95 -33.87
CA LYS A 283 -10.41 1.93 -32.46
C LYS A 283 -11.94 1.77 -32.28
N ASP A 284 -12.71 2.15 -33.30
CA ASP A 284 -14.17 1.97 -33.34
C ASP A 284 -14.61 0.58 -33.85
N GLY A 285 -13.66 -0.33 -34.11
CA GLY A 285 -13.89 -1.66 -34.66
C GLY A 285 -14.08 -1.70 -36.18
N GLY A 286 -14.04 -0.55 -36.87
CA GLY A 286 -14.10 -0.47 -38.32
C GLY A 286 -12.80 -0.90 -39.01
N VAL A 287 -12.85 -1.15 -40.32
CA VAL A 287 -11.65 -1.42 -41.13
C VAL A 287 -10.98 -0.11 -41.54
N TYR A 288 -9.68 0.01 -41.29
CA TYR A 288 -8.86 1.14 -41.74
C TYR A 288 -8.84 1.25 -43.27
N LYS A 289 -9.01 2.47 -43.79
CA LYS A 289 -8.91 2.78 -45.21
C LYS A 289 -7.74 3.72 -45.47
N GLU A 290 -7.11 3.59 -46.64
CA GLU A 290 -6.01 4.46 -47.05
C GLU A 290 -6.48 5.93 -47.06
N GLY A 291 -5.89 6.76 -46.19
CA GLY A 291 -6.28 8.16 -45.96
C GLY A 291 -6.92 8.44 -44.60
N ASP A 292 -7.30 7.41 -43.83
CA ASP A 292 -7.68 7.57 -42.42
C ASP A 292 -6.46 8.06 -41.59
N ALA A 293 -6.72 8.84 -40.54
CA ALA A 293 -5.64 9.32 -39.66
C ALA A 293 -5.07 8.17 -38.81
N ASP A 294 -3.74 8.08 -38.69
CA ASP A 294 -3.05 7.01 -37.94
C ASP A 294 -3.50 6.89 -36.47
N GLU A 295 -4.02 7.96 -35.88
CA GLU A 295 -4.56 8.00 -34.52
C GLU A 295 -5.85 7.18 -34.34
N THR A 296 -6.53 6.90 -35.45
CA THR A 296 -7.74 6.07 -35.49
C THR A 296 -7.44 4.58 -35.50
N ILE A 297 -6.21 4.18 -35.82
CA ILE A 297 -5.78 2.78 -35.85
C ILE A 297 -5.77 2.21 -34.43
N ASP A 298 -6.26 0.99 -34.29
CA ASP A 298 -6.17 0.22 -33.06
C ASP A 298 -4.80 -0.48 -32.98
N TRP A 299 -3.96 -0.04 -32.06
CA TRP A 299 -2.58 -0.54 -31.91
C TRP A 299 -2.51 -1.52 -30.73
N LEU A 300 -1.98 -2.72 -30.98
CA LEU A 300 -1.80 -3.77 -29.97
C LEU A 300 -0.57 -3.56 -29.08
N GLY A 301 0.40 -2.80 -29.56
CA GLY A 301 1.70 -2.56 -28.92
C GLY A 301 2.75 -2.09 -29.92
N ASN A 302 4.03 -2.19 -29.53
CA ASN A 302 5.18 -1.80 -30.34
C ASN A 302 6.24 -2.89 -30.37
N GLU A 303 7.08 -2.82 -31.39
CA GLU A 303 8.24 -3.68 -31.61
C GLU A 303 9.50 -2.82 -31.70
N GLY A 304 10.57 -3.26 -31.03
CA GLY A 304 11.90 -2.67 -31.11
C GLY A 304 12.97 -3.73 -31.35
N ILE A 305 14.03 -3.38 -32.07
CA ILE A 305 15.14 -4.29 -32.38
C ILE A 305 16.04 -4.40 -31.16
N ARG A 306 16.27 -5.63 -30.70
CA ARG A 306 17.02 -5.91 -29.47
C ARG A 306 18.49 -5.49 -29.61
N VAL A 307 19.05 -4.78 -28.63
CA VAL A 307 20.44 -4.31 -28.68
C VAL A 307 21.46 -5.42 -28.92
N SER A 308 21.29 -6.60 -28.32
CA SER A 308 22.23 -7.70 -28.58
C SER A 308 22.17 -8.19 -30.03
N SER A 309 21.00 -8.11 -30.68
CA SER A 309 20.81 -8.50 -32.09
C SER A 309 21.44 -7.46 -33.01
N LEU A 310 21.32 -6.17 -32.66
CA LEU A 310 22.07 -5.08 -33.29
C LEU A 310 23.58 -5.35 -33.21
N ILE A 311 24.14 -5.55 -32.01
CA ILE A 311 25.59 -5.77 -31.84
C ILE A 311 26.09 -7.01 -32.58
N ARG A 312 25.32 -8.10 -32.54
CA ARG A 312 25.64 -9.33 -33.30
C ARG A 312 25.69 -9.05 -34.80
N CYS A 313 24.72 -8.31 -35.33
CA CYS A 313 24.69 -7.93 -36.75
C CYS A 313 25.82 -6.96 -37.12
N ILE A 314 26.03 -5.91 -36.31
CA ILE A 314 27.10 -4.92 -36.49
C ILE A 314 28.47 -5.61 -36.59
N ARG A 315 28.74 -6.57 -35.71
CA ARG A 315 29.98 -7.35 -35.72
C ARG A 315 30.21 -8.06 -37.05
N ASN A 316 29.14 -8.64 -37.61
CA ASN A 316 29.18 -9.48 -38.80
C ASN A 316 29.15 -8.71 -40.14
N ILE A 317 28.73 -7.43 -40.13
CA ILE A 317 28.79 -6.60 -41.33
C ILE A 317 30.25 -6.31 -41.70
N LYS A 318 30.62 -6.67 -42.93
CA LYS A 318 31.94 -6.42 -43.52
C LYS A 318 31.96 -5.02 -44.12
N LEU A 319 32.99 -4.24 -43.77
CA LEU A 319 33.19 -2.87 -44.25
C LEU A 319 34.64 -2.73 -44.77
N SER A 320 34.95 -1.59 -45.39
CA SER A 320 36.33 -1.22 -45.72
C SER A 320 37.20 -1.10 -44.45
N GLU A 321 38.53 -1.12 -44.61
CA GLU A 321 39.47 -1.00 -43.48
C GLU A 321 39.25 0.31 -42.70
N GLU A 322 39.05 1.43 -43.40
CA GLU A 322 38.80 2.75 -42.79
C GLU A 322 37.51 2.77 -41.94
N MET A 323 36.41 2.24 -42.48
CA MET A 323 35.13 2.16 -41.76
C MET A 323 35.18 1.15 -40.61
N THR A 324 36.02 0.12 -40.71
CA THR A 324 36.17 -0.91 -39.66
C THR A 324 36.71 -0.30 -38.36
N SER A 325 37.57 0.72 -38.43
CA SER A 325 38.05 1.43 -37.24
C SER A 325 36.90 2.12 -36.49
N LEU A 326 36.00 2.79 -37.21
CA LEU A 326 34.83 3.45 -36.62
C LEU A 326 33.81 2.43 -36.13
N LYS A 327 33.58 1.33 -36.88
CA LYS A 327 32.78 0.20 -36.42
C LYS A 327 33.28 -0.35 -35.08
N ASN A 328 34.59 -0.45 -34.89
CA ASN A 328 35.18 -0.94 -33.65
C ASN A 328 34.94 -0.01 -32.46
N THR A 329 34.75 1.30 -32.65
CA THR A 329 34.34 2.23 -31.57
C THR A 329 32.94 1.96 -31.04
N ILE A 330 32.08 1.33 -31.85
CA ILE A 330 30.76 0.85 -31.44
C ILE A 330 30.88 -0.49 -30.67
N LEU A 331 31.90 -1.30 -30.97
CA LEU A 331 32.05 -2.69 -30.51
C LEU A 331 33.07 -2.92 -29.36
N GLY A 332 34.03 -2.03 -29.10
CA GLY A 332 35.14 -2.24 -28.14
C GLY A 332 35.15 -1.24 -26.96
N LYS A 333 35.20 -1.69 -25.70
CA LYS A 333 36.33 -2.21 -24.88
C LYS A 333 37.32 -1.22 -24.25
N GLU A 334 37.38 0.06 -24.64
CA GLU A 334 38.28 1.04 -23.98
C GLU A 334 37.66 1.79 -22.78
N GLN A 335 36.34 1.75 -22.59
CA GLN A 335 35.69 2.48 -21.50
C GLN A 335 35.53 1.67 -20.20
N SER A 336 35.57 0.33 -20.29
CA SER A 336 35.46 -0.56 -19.12
C SER A 336 36.71 -0.52 -18.22
N GLU A 337 37.89 -0.27 -18.79
CA GLU A 337 39.16 -0.20 -18.06
C GLU A 337 39.39 1.15 -17.35
N LYS A 338 38.76 2.25 -17.82
CA LYS A 338 38.84 3.55 -17.13
C LYS A 338 38.05 3.59 -15.82
N ILE A 339 36.93 2.86 -15.73
CA ILE A 339 36.12 2.76 -14.51
C ILE A 339 36.84 1.91 -13.43
N GLN A 340 37.61 0.90 -13.86
CA GLN A 340 38.45 0.09 -12.97
C GLN A 340 39.75 0.80 -12.55
N ASN A 341 40.30 1.69 -13.38
CA ASN A 341 41.52 2.44 -13.04
C ASN A 341 41.29 3.70 -12.18
N THR A 342 40.05 4.18 -12.02
CA THR A 342 39.71 5.16 -10.97
C THR A 342 39.46 4.52 -9.61
N SER A 343 39.27 3.20 -9.56
CA SER A 343 39.09 2.43 -8.31
C SER A 343 40.38 1.75 -7.84
N SER A 344 41.47 1.84 -8.60
CA SER A 344 42.77 1.25 -8.28
C SER A 344 43.71 2.14 -7.45
N GLU A 345 43.34 3.39 -7.15
CA GLU A 345 44.04 4.21 -6.13
C GLU A 345 43.57 3.93 -4.70
N PHE A 346 42.46 3.21 -4.49
CA PHE A 346 41.91 2.96 -3.15
C PHE A 346 42.19 1.58 -2.54
N ASN A 347 42.82 0.64 -3.26
CA ASN A 347 43.10 -0.70 -2.72
C ASN A 347 44.53 -1.15 -3.02
N LYS A 348 45.50 -0.53 -2.32
CA LYS A 348 46.73 -1.23 -1.95
C LYS A 348 46.40 -2.14 -0.75
N GLU A 349 45.99 -3.36 -1.04
CA GLU A 349 46.46 -4.59 -0.40
C GLU A 349 45.78 -5.81 -1.06
N LYS A 350 46.60 -6.79 -1.43
CA LYS A 350 46.28 -8.06 -2.10
C LYS A 350 47.25 -9.10 -1.49
N PRO A 351 47.10 -10.42 -1.75
CA PRO A 351 45.90 -11.23 -2.03
C PRO A 351 45.98 -12.61 -1.33
N ILE A 352 45.06 -13.54 -1.61
CA ILE A 352 45.33 -14.96 -1.98
C ILE A 352 43.98 -15.51 -2.50
N ASN A 353 43.80 -15.62 -3.82
CA ASN A 353 44.06 -16.80 -4.67
C ASN A 353 43.06 -17.96 -4.46
N GLU A 354 41.85 -17.84 -5.03
CA GLU A 354 41.02 -19.01 -5.39
C GLU A 354 39.84 -18.64 -6.33
N MET A 355 40.10 -18.03 -7.48
CA MET A 355 39.07 -17.87 -8.52
C MET A 355 39.69 -17.95 -9.92
N LYS A 356 39.89 -19.17 -10.41
CA LYS A 356 40.05 -19.43 -11.85
C LYS A 356 39.14 -20.52 -12.41
N ASN A 357 38.23 -21.10 -11.61
CA ASN A 357 37.28 -22.13 -12.06
C ASN A 357 35.78 -21.74 -11.95
N SER A 358 35.43 -20.46 -11.73
CA SER A 358 34.10 -20.06 -11.24
C SER A 358 33.05 -19.66 -12.27
N LYS A 359 33.34 -19.61 -13.59
CA LYS A 359 32.29 -19.22 -14.57
C LYS A 359 31.20 -20.29 -14.76
N GLU A 360 31.53 -21.56 -14.57
CA GLU A 360 30.54 -22.64 -14.48
C GLU A 360 29.88 -22.70 -13.09
N SER A 361 30.56 -22.23 -12.02
CA SER A 361 30.02 -22.31 -10.66
C SER A 361 28.96 -21.26 -10.36
N VAL A 362 28.99 -20.07 -10.99
CA VAL A 362 27.95 -19.04 -10.80
C VAL A 362 26.68 -19.41 -11.56
N LEU A 363 26.81 -19.95 -12.79
CA LEU A 363 25.67 -20.45 -13.55
C LEU A 363 25.07 -21.70 -12.89
N ASN A 364 25.90 -22.61 -12.37
CA ASN A 364 25.40 -23.74 -11.59
C ASN A 364 24.93 -23.33 -10.19
N GLN A 365 25.37 -22.23 -9.59
CA GLN A 365 24.80 -21.69 -8.34
C GLN A 365 23.46 -20.99 -8.59
N ALA A 366 23.30 -20.28 -9.71
CA ALA A 366 22.03 -19.68 -10.13
C ALA A 366 21.04 -20.75 -10.62
N VAL A 367 21.47 -21.71 -11.43
CA VAL A 367 20.66 -22.85 -11.89
C VAL A 367 20.39 -23.83 -10.76
N ASN A 368 21.31 -24.08 -9.81
CA ASN A 368 20.97 -24.84 -8.60
C ASN A 368 20.15 -24.00 -7.61
N MET A 369 20.20 -22.67 -7.62
CA MET A 369 19.22 -21.86 -6.89
C MET A 369 17.86 -21.95 -7.56
N ILE A 370 17.75 -22.01 -8.89
CA ILE A 370 16.49 -22.05 -9.64
C ILE A 370 15.88 -23.46 -9.71
N GLN A 371 16.70 -24.50 -9.88
CA GLN A 371 16.30 -25.92 -9.84
C GLN A 371 16.16 -26.44 -8.40
N ASN A 372 16.90 -25.89 -7.42
CA ASN A 372 16.50 -26.08 -6.03
C ASN A 372 15.35 -25.16 -5.64
N ASN A 373 15.07 -24.03 -6.30
CA ASN A 373 13.89 -23.20 -6.00
C ASN A 373 12.59 -23.84 -6.47
N SER A 374 12.60 -24.65 -7.54
CA SER A 374 11.44 -25.51 -7.83
C SER A 374 11.18 -26.57 -6.74
N THR A 375 12.04 -26.67 -5.72
CA THR A 375 11.85 -27.51 -4.53
C THR A 375 12.11 -26.79 -3.17
N LYS A 376 12.58 -25.54 -3.16
CA LYS A 376 12.87 -24.68 -1.99
C LYS A 376 12.00 -23.43 -1.90
N ASP A 377 11.29 -23.05 -2.97
CA ASP A 377 10.24 -22.01 -2.91
C ASP A 377 8.98 -22.48 -2.17
N ASN A 378 9.01 -23.69 -1.59
CA ASN A 378 8.04 -24.14 -0.59
C ASN A 378 8.51 -23.98 0.86
N VAL A 379 9.65 -23.32 1.13
CA VAL A 379 10.06 -23.04 2.52
C VAL A 379 9.43 -21.70 2.96
N PRO A 380 8.47 -21.71 3.88
CA PRO A 380 7.69 -20.52 4.24
C PRO A 380 8.55 -19.43 4.89
N ILE A 381 8.04 -18.20 4.81
CA ILE A 381 8.53 -17.06 5.60
C ILE A 381 7.69 -17.02 6.87
N LEU A 382 8.37 -16.92 8.00
CA LEU A 382 7.75 -16.75 9.31
C LEU A 382 8.21 -15.43 9.91
N HIS A 383 7.29 -14.75 10.58
CA HIS A 383 7.57 -13.50 11.27
C HIS A 383 7.48 -13.70 12.78
N PHE A 384 8.32 -12.98 13.51
CA PHE A 384 8.33 -13.03 14.97
C PHE A 384 8.45 -11.62 15.54
N GLU A 385 7.67 -11.38 16.57
CA GLU A 385 7.95 -10.35 17.56
C GLU A 385 9.06 -10.85 18.48
N ILE A 386 10.10 -10.05 18.68
CA ILE A 386 11.13 -10.34 19.68
C ILE A 386 11.37 -9.14 20.59
N GLU A 387 11.56 -9.42 21.88
CA GLU A 387 12.08 -8.44 22.84
C GLU A 387 13.55 -8.77 23.11
N LEU A 388 14.44 -7.81 22.89
CA LEU A 388 15.86 -7.99 23.18
C LEU A 388 16.13 -7.91 24.69
N SER A 389 17.20 -8.57 25.11
CA SER A 389 17.71 -8.52 26.48
C SER A 389 17.96 -7.08 26.94
N ASN A 390 17.67 -6.77 28.20
CA ASN A 390 17.94 -5.46 28.81
C ASN A 390 19.44 -5.18 29.02
N ILE A 391 20.31 -6.15 28.71
CA ILE A 391 21.76 -6.01 28.83
C ILE A 391 22.31 -5.35 27.56
N LEU A 392 22.86 -4.14 27.69
CA LEU A 392 23.35 -3.33 26.56
C LEU A 392 24.33 -4.10 25.65
N THR A 393 25.28 -4.84 26.23
CA THR A 393 26.26 -5.62 25.44
C THR A 393 25.61 -6.72 24.60
N MET A 394 24.48 -7.28 25.05
CA MET A 394 23.73 -8.27 24.27
C MET A 394 22.93 -7.62 23.14
N GLN A 395 22.43 -6.39 23.35
CA GLN A 395 21.78 -5.61 22.30
C GLN A 395 22.77 -5.18 21.21
N GLU A 396 23.98 -4.76 21.61
CA GLU A 396 25.08 -4.45 20.69
C GLU A 396 25.49 -5.68 19.87
N ASP A 397 25.66 -6.84 20.54
CA ASP A 397 25.95 -8.10 19.86
C ASP A 397 24.84 -8.51 18.88
N TRP A 398 23.57 -8.37 19.27
CA TRP A 398 22.44 -8.63 18.35
C TRP A 398 22.51 -7.73 17.12
N LYS A 399 22.69 -6.42 17.31
CA LYS A 399 22.77 -5.43 16.24
C LYS A 399 23.87 -5.76 15.23
N GLU A 400 25.01 -6.26 15.68
CA GLU A 400 26.15 -6.59 14.82
C GLU A 400 26.09 -8.02 14.25
N ASN A 401 25.51 -8.98 14.98
CA ASN A 401 25.70 -10.41 14.72
C ASN A 401 24.39 -11.22 14.59
N TYR A 402 23.19 -10.63 14.58
CA TYR A 402 21.94 -11.41 14.55
C TYR A 402 21.86 -12.43 13.39
N LYS A 403 22.39 -12.12 12.20
CA LYS A 403 22.43 -13.09 11.07
C LYS A 403 23.38 -14.27 11.29
N LYS A 404 24.39 -14.12 12.16
CA LYS A 404 25.27 -15.23 12.57
C LYS A 404 24.61 -16.06 13.66
N LEU A 405 23.91 -15.40 14.60
CA LEU A 405 23.17 -16.04 15.69
C LEU A 405 21.95 -16.82 15.17
N VAL A 406 21.26 -16.27 14.18
CA VAL A 406 20.07 -16.84 13.53
C VAL A 406 20.30 -16.89 12.01
N PRO A 407 20.92 -17.96 11.48
CA PRO A 407 21.26 -18.06 10.06
C PRO A 407 20.07 -18.01 9.10
N THR A 408 18.84 -18.30 9.58
CA THR A 408 17.60 -18.22 8.81
C THR A 408 17.02 -16.80 8.75
N ALA A 409 17.61 -15.83 9.45
CA ALA A 409 17.10 -14.46 9.51
C ALA A 409 17.35 -13.67 8.22
N ILE A 410 16.27 -13.11 7.69
CA ILE A 410 16.25 -12.19 6.54
C ILE A 410 16.51 -10.77 7.03
N SER A 411 15.67 -10.28 7.95
CA SER A 411 15.70 -8.94 8.54
C SER A 411 15.40 -8.98 10.03
N SER A 412 15.84 -7.96 10.76
CA SER A 412 15.52 -7.71 12.17
C SER A 412 15.47 -6.20 12.37
N GLU A 413 14.29 -5.66 12.64
CA GLU A 413 14.04 -4.22 12.61
C GLU A 413 13.29 -3.77 13.87
N PRO A 414 13.62 -2.60 14.47
CA PRO A 414 12.84 -2.06 15.58
C PRO A 414 11.39 -1.80 15.17
N LEU A 415 10.43 -2.23 16.00
CA LEU A 415 9.01 -1.97 15.75
C LEU A 415 8.64 -0.48 15.90
N PHE A 416 9.36 0.26 16.74
CA PHE A 416 9.12 1.69 16.99
C PHE A 416 10.40 2.51 16.69
N PRO A 417 10.80 2.63 15.42
CA PRO A 417 12.09 3.22 15.04
C PRO A 417 12.17 4.72 15.38
N LEU A 418 11.04 5.42 15.41
CA LEU A 418 10.94 6.84 15.73
C LEU A 418 10.88 7.14 17.23
N SER A 419 10.71 6.11 18.08
CA SER A 419 10.66 6.33 19.53
C SER A 419 11.97 6.94 20.04
N THR A 420 11.88 7.83 21.02
CA THR A 420 13.05 8.34 21.77
C THR A 420 13.29 7.56 23.05
N ILE A 421 12.38 6.65 23.42
CA ILE A 421 12.40 5.88 24.66
C ILE A 421 13.20 4.58 24.42
N PRO A 422 14.31 4.34 25.14
CA PRO A 422 15.15 3.15 24.91
C PRO A 422 14.41 1.82 25.06
N SER A 423 13.49 1.70 26.02
CA SER A 423 12.70 0.48 26.23
C SER A 423 11.73 0.16 25.10
N GLN A 424 11.43 1.11 24.21
CA GLN A 424 10.61 0.88 23.01
C GLN A 424 11.45 0.36 21.84
N LYS A 425 12.76 0.64 21.83
CA LYS A 425 13.66 0.25 20.74
C LYS A 425 14.14 -1.20 20.82
N ILE A 426 13.98 -1.84 21.97
CA ILE A 426 14.38 -3.23 22.17
C ILE A 426 13.35 -4.23 21.62
N ILE A 427 12.14 -3.77 21.29
CA ILE A 427 11.15 -4.61 20.62
C ILE A 427 11.42 -4.56 19.11
N GLN A 428 11.69 -5.73 18.52
CA GLN A 428 11.99 -5.89 17.10
C GLN A 428 11.03 -6.86 16.42
N TYR A 429 10.95 -6.72 15.11
CA TYR A 429 10.29 -7.64 14.20
C TYR A 429 11.35 -8.34 13.38
N ILE A 430 11.43 -9.66 13.53
CA ILE A 430 12.41 -10.49 12.83
C ILE A 430 11.69 -11.37 11.79
N THR A 431 12.22 -11.39 10.58
CA THR A 431 11.70 -12.19 9.47
C THR A 431 12.63 -13.36 9.21
N LEU A 432 12.11 -14.59 9.26
CA LEU A 432 12.87 -15.83 9.12
C LEU A 432 12.39 -16.63 7.91
N ARG A 433 13.30 -17.23 7.15
CA ARG A 433 12.96 -18.19 6.08
C ARG A 433 13.20 -19.61 6.58
N THR A 434 12.13 -20.35 6.86
CA THR A 434 12.23 -21.67 7.51
C THR A 434 10.92 -22.43 7.40
N SER A 435 11.00 -23.77 7.31
CA SER A 435 9.85 -24.68 7.34
C SER A 435 9.67 -25.33 8.72
N GLU A 436 10.44 -24.87 9.71
CA GLU A 436 10.32 -25.36 11.08
C GLU A 436 9.00 -24.93 11.72
N ASN A 437 8.54 -25.71 12.71
CA ASN A 437 7.38 -25.31 13.50
C ASN A 437 7.66 -23.94 14.17
N PRO A 438 6.76 -22.95 14.03
CA PRO A 438 7.04 -21.60 14.54
C PRO A 438 7.23 -21.52 16.06
N TRP A 439 6.51 -22.31 16.84
CA TRP A 439 6.61 -22.30 18.30
C TRP A 439 7.88 -23.01 18.81
N GLU A 440 8.37 -24.01 18.07
CA GLU A 440 9.69 -24.60 18.31
C GLU A 440 10.82 -23.63 17.95
N LEU A 441 10.64 -22.87 16.86
CA LEU A 441 11.61 -21.85 16.47
C LEU A 441 11.65 -20.68 17.47
N ALA A 442 10.49 -20.24 17.98
CA ALA A 442 10.43 -19.27 19.08
C ALA A 442 11.22 -19.76 20.31
N ALA A 443 11.17 -21.06 20.63
CA ALA A 443 11.95 -21.63 21.73
C ALA A 443 13.46 -21.51 21.49
N LYS A 444 13.91 -21.76 20.26
CA LYS A 444 15.31 -21.62 19.87
C LYS A 444 15.77 -20.18 19.91
N LEU A 445 14.91 -19.24 19.53
CA LEU A 445 15.18 -17.81 19.64
C LEU A 445 15.33 -17.40 21.11
N GLU A 446 14.42 -17.78 22.00
CA GLU A 446 14.50 -17.46 23.43
C GLU A 446 15.66 -18.14 24.18
N ALA A 447 16.28 -19.18 23.58
CA ALA A 447 17.50 -19.77 24.12
C ALA A 447 18.75 -18.90 23.88
N LEU A 448 18.66 -17.89 23.00
CA LEU A 448 19.74 -16.93 22.77
C LEU A 448 19.78 -15.89 23.90
N PRO A 449 20.94 -15.61 24.52
CA PRO A 449 21.04 -14.63 25.61
C PRO A 449 20.69 -13.19 25.19
N GLN A 450 20.65 -12.92 23.88
CA GLN A 450 20.26 -11.65 23.28
C GLN A 450 18.74 -11.46 23.23
N ILE A 451 17.97 -12.54 23.24
CA ILE A 451 16.51 -12.51 23.11
C ILE A 451 15.91 -12.83 24.46
N LYS A 452 15.06 -11.93 24.96
CA LYS A 452 14.30 -12.13 26.19
C LYS A 452 13.01 -12.88 25.91
N THR A 453 12.27 -12.47 24.88
CA THR A 453 11.05 -13.16 24.43
C THR A 453 11.00 -13.20 22.90
N ALA A 454 10.42 -14.26 22.35
CA ALA A 454 10.11 -14.41 20.94
C ALA A 454 8.70 -15.00 20.78
N THR A 455 7.85 -14.36 19.97
CA THR A 455 6.48 -14.83 19.71
C THR A 455 6.22 -14.79 18.22
N PRO A 456 5.79 -15.91 17.61
CA PRO A 456 5.52 -15.94 16.19
C PRO A 456 4.25 -15.14 15.87
N ASP A 457 4.29 -14.36 14.79
CA ASP A 457 3.13 -13.65 14.23
C ASP A 457 2.46 -14.54 13.17
N LEU A 458 1.63 -15.49 13.62
CA LEU A 458 1.13 -16.62 12.80
C LEU A 458 -0.23 -16.39 12.16
N GLU A 459 -0.25 -16.30 10.82
CA GLU A 459 -1.46 -16.40 10.00
C GLU A 459 -2.36 -17.57 10.43
N MET A 460 -3.66 -17.28 10.65
CA MET A 460 -4.61 -18.37 10.70
C MET A 460 -4.76 -18.88 9.26
N GLU A 461 -4.48 -20.16 9.03
CA GLU A 461 -4.87 -20.85 7.79
C GLU A 461 -6.39 -20.82 7.63
N THR A 462 -6.89 -19.69 7.13
CA THR A 462 -8.26 -19.48 6.64
C THR A 462 -8.28 -18.61 5.37
N ASP A 463 -7.17 -17.97 5.00
CA ASP A 463 -7.06 -17.14 3.79
C ASP A 463 -6.38 -17.82 2.58
N LEU A 464 -6.01 -19.10 2.68
CA LEU A 464 -5.32 -19.82 1.60
C LEU A 464 -5.85 -21.24 1.38
N LEU A 465 -7.11 -21.40 0.99
CA LEU A 465 -7.57 -22.61 0.28
C LEU A 465 -8.56 -22.26 -0.85
N LYS A 466 -8.05 -21.98 -2.05
CA LYS A 466 -8.79 -22.29 -3.29
C LYS A 466 -8.78 -23.81 -3.48
N LYS A 467 -9.70 -24.52 -2.84
CA LYS A 467 -10.19 -25.81 -3.32
C LYS A 467 -11.57 -25.64 -3.96
N SER A 468 -11.74 -26.34 -5.06
CA SER A 468 -12.90 -26.33 -5.94
C SER A 468 -14.22 -26.66 -5.23
N LYS A 469 -15.26 -25.87 -5.55
CA LYS A 469 -16.71 -26.17 -5.54
C LYS A 469 -17.24 -27.18 -4.49
N SER A 470 -18.03 -26.67 -3.56
CA SER A 470 -19.38 -27.19 -3.27
C SER A 470 -20.27 -26.07 -2.74
N HIS A 471 -21.48 -25.95 -3.30
CA HIS A 471 -22.57 -25.22 -2.66
C HIS A 471 -22.88 -25.86 -1.30
N ASN A 472 -22.74 -25.10 -0.22
CA ASN A 472 -23.62 -25.02 0.97
C ASN A 472 -22.85 -24.40 2.15
N GLN A 473 -23.36 -23.25 2.65
CA GLN A 473 -23.47 -22.83 4.08
C GLN A 473 -22.22 -22.90 5.00
N LEU A 474 -21.76 -21.88 5.75
CA LEU A 474 -22.31 -20.63 6.34
C LEU A 474 -21.14 -19.63 6.54
N THR A 475 -21.39 -18.32 6.54
CA THR A 475 -20.40 -17.28 6.92
C THR A 475 -21.08 -16.19 7.75
N GLU A 476 -20.33 -15.41 8.53
CA GLU A 476 -20.77 -14.22 9.31
C GLU A 476 -21.62 -13.18 8.56
N SER A 477 -21.82 -13.35 7.24
CA SER A 477 -23.02 -12.92 6.54
C SER A 477 -24.34 -13.21 7.28
N ASP A 478 -24.36 -14.12 8.26
CA ASP A 478 -25.55 -14.43 9.05
C ASP A 478 -25.76 -13.52 10.27
N MET A 479 -24.76 -12.76 10.71
CA MET A 479 -25.00 -11.56 11.53
C MET A 479 -25.56 -10.41 10.67
N LEU A 480 -25.31 -10.47 9.36
CA LEU A 480 -25.97 -9.69 8.34
C LEU A 480 -27.28 -10.36 7.83
N GLU A 481 -27.74 -11.51 8.36
CA GLU A 481 -28.97 -12.17 7.88
C GLU A 481 -30.28 -11.48 8.34
N ASN A 482 -30.20 -10.46 9.19
CA ASN A 482 -31.30 -9.47 9.30
C ASN A 482 -31.31 -8.45 8.14
N MET A 483 -30.36 -8.52 7.21
CA MET A 483 -30.30 -7.71 5.99
C MET A 483 -30.76 -8.47 4.74
N LYS A 484 -31.62 -9.49 4.88
CA LYS A 484 -32.42 -10.00 3.75
C LYS A 484 -33.46 -8.95 3.32
N THR A 485 -33.11 -8.21 2.26
CA THR A 485 -34.02 -7.70 1.20
C THR A 485 -35.34 -7.00 1.59
N SER A 486 -35.44 -6.38 2.78
CA SER A 486 -36.57 -5.50 3.11
C SER A 486 -36.23 -4.02 2.91
N ASN A 487 -37.11 -3.30 2.21
CA ASN A 487 -37.02 -1.84 2.03
C ASN A 487 -36.80 -1.14 3.38
N ALA A 488 -36.10 0.00 3.38
CA ALA A 488 -35.81 0.80 4.59
C ALA A 488 -37.04 1.08 5.49
N ALA A 489 -38.25 1.02 4.94
CA ALA A 489 -39.51 1.10 5.68
C ALA A 489 -39.73 -0.08 6.64
N GLY A 490 -39.52 -1.33 6.22
CA GLY A 490 -39.74 -2.51 7.08
C GLY A 490 -38.81 -2.53 8.30
N ARG A 491 -37.55 -2.09 8.12
CA ARG A 491 -36.57 -1.97 9.20
C ARG A 491 -36.87 -0.80 10.16
N GLN A 492 -37.55 0.24 9.69
CA GLN A 492 -38.03 1.32 10.56
C GLN A 492 -39.15 0.80 11.48
N ASP A 493 -40.04 -0.04 10.98
CA ASP A 493 -41.15 -0.58 11.77
C ASP A 493 -40.67 -1.57 12.85
N ASP A 494 -39.65 -2.38 12.54
CA ASP A 494 -39.00 -3.26 13.53
C ASP A 494 -38.32 -2.44 14.64
N PHE A 495 -37.57 -1.41 14.24
CA PHE A 495 -36.92 -0.48 15.17
C PHE A 495 -37.96 0.20 16.09
N LYS A 496 -39.05 0.73 15.51
CA LYS A 496 -40.15 1.34 16.27
C LYS A 496 -40.77 0.35 17.25
N THR A 497 -41.03 -0.87 16.81
CA THR A 497 -41.63 -1.93 17.65
C THR A 497 -40.73 -2.23 18.83
N LYS A 498 -39.42 -2.42 18.58
CA LYS A 498 -38.41 -2.76 19.59
C LYS A 498 -38.20 -1.66 20.64
N TRP A 499 -38.21 -0.39 20.23
CA TRP A 499 -37.81 0.74 21.09
C TRP A 499 -38.94 1.70 21.46
N SER A 500 -40.20 1.32 21.18
CA SER A 500 -41.42 2.09 21.44
C SER A 500 -41.56 2.66 22.86
N ALA A 501 -40.93 2.04 23.86
CA ALA A 501 -40.97 2.45 25.27
C ALA A 501 -39.70 3.17 25.77
N SER A 502 -38.73 3.46 24.90
CA SER A 502 -37.46 4.08 25.30
C SER A 502 -37.64 5.55 25.70
N THR A 503 -36.79 6.02 26.61
CA THR A 503 -36.73 7.43 27.05
C THR A 503 -36.48 8.42 25.90
N TYR A 504 -35.73 8.02 24.87
CA TYR A 504 -35.52 8.84 23.66
C TYR A 504 -36.74 8.81 22.71
N PHE A 505 -37.72 7.95 23.01
CA PHE A 505 -38.81 7.60 22.12
C PHE A 505 -40.17 7.64 22.85
N LYS A 506 -40.84 8.78 22.80
CA LYS A 506 -42.29 8.83 23.05
C LYS A 506 -42.96 8.76 21.69
N ILE A 507 -43.62 7.64 21.38
CA ILE A 507 -44.11 7.29 20.03
C ILE A 507 -44.91 8.45 19.41
N ASP A 508 -44.29 9.15 18.47
CA ASP A 508 -44.92 10.02 17.49
C ASP A 508 -44.50 9.51 16.11
N ASP A 509 -45.44 8.90 15.39
CA ASP A 509 -45.19 8.33 14.06
C ASP A 509 -44.84 9.39 13.00
N SER A 510 -45.10 10.68 13.30
CA SER A 510 -44.77 11.79 12.40
C SER A 510 -43.30 12.21 12.45
N ASP A 511 -42.53 11.79 13.46
CA ASP A 511 -41.15 12.25 13.71
C ASP A 511 -40.09 11.14 13.54
N VAL A 512 -40.10 10.49 12.38
CA VAL A 512 -39.14 9.43 12.01
C VAL A 512 -37.69 9.93 12.00
N LEU A 513 -37.48 11.23 11.77
CA LEU A 513 -36.14 11.80 11.71
C LEU A 513 -35.46 11.79 13.09
N ASN A 514 -36.15 12.26 14.12
CA ASN A 514 -35.62 12.22 15.49
C ASN A 514 -35.39 10.79 15.97
N GLN A 515 -36.21 9.85 15.50
CA GLN A 515 -36.01 8.43 15.80
C GLN A 515 -34.67 7.90 15.31
N ARG A 516 -34.26 8.27 14.09
CA ARG A 516 -32.99 7.84 13.50
C ARG A 516 -31.77 8.55 14.12
N LEU A 517 -31.97 9.75 14.67
CA LEU A 517 -30.94 10.58 15.30
C LEU A 517 -30.82 10.37 16.82
N TRP A 518 -31.45 9.34 17.37
CA TRP A 518 -31.49 9.10 18.82
C TRP A 518 -30.09 9.07 19.46
N ASN A 519 -29.10 8.57 18.73
CA ASN A 519 -27.72 8.48 19.19
C ASN A 519 -27.11 9.87 19.47
N ARG A 520 -27.56 10.92 18.76
CA ARG A 520 -27.15 12.31 19.03
C ARG A 520 -27.76 12.83 20.32
N SER A 521 -29.08 12.64 20.50
CA SER A 521 -29.76 13.00 21.76
C SER A 521 -29.13 12.26 22.95
N ALA A 522 -28.78 10.99 22.76
CA ALA A 522 -28.19 10.16 23.79
C ALA A 522 -26.83 10.64 24.29
N VAL A 523 -26.08 11.34 23.45
CA VAL A 523 -24.78 11.94 23.82
C VAL A 523 -24.88 13.43 24.19
N GLY A 524 -26.09 13.94 24.42
CA GLY A 524 -26.32 15.31 24.88
C GLY A 524 -26.28 16.37 23.77
N LEU A 525 -26.46 15.99 22.50
CA LEU A 525 -26.63 16.94 21.40
C LEU A 525 -28.13 17.29 21.23
N PRO A 526 -28.49 18.58 21.07
CA PRO A 526 -29.88 18.99 20.87
C PRO A 526 -30.45 18.45 19.54
N THR A 527 -31.71 17.99 19.57
CA THR A 527 -32.42 17.40 18.41
C THR A 527 -33.77 18.08 18.10
N GLU A 528 -34.00 19.32 18.54
CA GLU A 528 -35.28 19.99 18.26
C GLU A 528 -35.48 20.36 16.77
N LYS A 529 -36.76 20.54 16.38
CA LYS A 529 -37.40 20.50 15.05
C LYS A 529 -36.82 21.37 13.91
N SER A 530 -35.70 22.05 14.06
CA SER A 530 -35.02 22.74 12.96
C SER A 530 -33.73 22.02 12.57
N THR A 531 -33.48 21.97 11.28
CA THR A 531 -32.25 21.49 10.63
C THR A 531 -30.99 22.30 10.99
N GLU A 532 -31.04 23.11 12.06
CA GLU A 532 -30.01 24.09 12.46
C GLU A 532 -29.14 23.62 13.65
N ASN A 533 -29.35 22.41 14.18
CA ASN A 533 -28.68 21.95 15.41
C ASN A 533 -27.39 21.14 15.14
N GLY A 534 -26.37 21.84 14.63
CA GLY A 534 -25.00 21.35 14.48
C GLY A 534 -24.12 21.59 15.71
N VAL A 535 -22.81 21.31 15.60
CA VAL A 535 -21.80 21.61 16.64
C VAL A 535 -21.87 23.07 17.11
N HIS A 536 -22.25 23.99 16.22
CA HIS A 536 -22.39 25.40 16.53
C HIS A 536 -23.38 25.68 17.67
N SER A 537 -24.57 25.07 17.64
CA SER A 537 -25.62 25.26 18.65
C SER A 537 -25.20 24.72 20.02
N LEU A 538 -24.49 23.58 20.02
CA LEU A 538 -23.86 23.02 21.21
C LEU A 538 -22.84 24.02 21.80
N LEU A 539 -21.91 24.50 20.97
CA LEU A 539 -20.88 25.45 21.41
C LEU A 539 -21.47 26.78 21.89
N MET A 540 -22.49 27.30 21.19
CA MET A 540 -23.26 28.47 21.62
C MET A 540 -23.80 28.32 23.03
N SER A 541 -24.41 27.17 23.33
CA SER A 541 -24.98 26.89 24.66
C SER A 541 -23.89 26.86 25.73
N ILE A 542 -22.75 26.22 25.45
CA ILE A 542 -21.63 26.10 26.39
C ILE A 542 -20.96 27.46 26.64
N VAL A 543 -20.68 28.22 25.58
CA VAL A 543 -19.99 29.51 25.67
C VAL A 543 -20.87 30.54 26.37
N LYS A 544 -22.19 30.54 26.12
CA LYS A 544 -23.15 31.37 26.87
C LYS A 544 -23.19 31.01 28.36
N GLU A 545 -23.22 29.72 28.69
CA GLU A 545 -23.26 29.29 30.08
C GLU A 545 -21.96 29.69 30.82
N LYS A 546 -20.77 29.51 30.21
CA LYS A 546 -19.48 29.88 30.82
C LYS A 546 -19.31 31.38 31.03
N ASN A 547 -19.89 32.20 30.15
CA ASN A 547 -19.76 33.66 30.15
C ASN A 547 -20.91 34.36 30.87
N SER A 548 -21.49 33.77 31.94
CA SER A 548 -22.73 34.20 32.65
C SER A 548 -22.76 35.64 33.22
N VAL A 549 -21.81 36.51 32.82
CA VAL A 549 -21.62 37.90 33.25
C VAL A 549 -21.69 38.90 32.07
N HIS A 550 -21.66 38.45 30.81
CA HIS A 550 -21.67 39.32 29.61
C HIS A 550 -22.78 38.98 28.61
N ASP A 551 -24.04 39.19 29.01
CA ASP A 551 -25.23 38.90 28.18
C ASP A 551 -25.44 39.89 27.01
N HIS A 552 -24.45 40.72 26.65
CA HIS A 552 -24.62 41.85 25.72
C HIS A 552 -23.57 41.98 24.60
N ASP A 553 -22.60 41.06 24.46
CA ASP A 553 -21.64 41.10 23.34
C ASP A 553 -21.67 39.81 22.50
N GLU A 554 -22.69 39.69 21.64
CA GLU A 554 -22.83 38.58 20.69
C GLU A 554 -21.58 38.36 19.83
N LYS A 555 -20.83 39.42 19.52
CA LYS A 555 -19.61 39.32 18.69
C LYS A 555 -18.48 38.59 19.41
N ALA A 556 -18.36 38.76 20.72
CA ALA A 556 -17.35 38.07 21.52
C ALA A 556 -17.66 36.56 21.60
N LEU A 557 -18.93 36.20 21.78
CA LEU A 557 -19.39 34.80 21.78
C LEU A 557 -19.11 34.12 20.43
N ASP A 558 -19.48 34.79 19.33
CA ASP A 558 -19.22 34.29 17.98
C ASP A 558 -17.72 34.11 17.70
N LEU A 559 -16.87 35.01 18.19
CA LEU A 559 -15.41 34.90 18.02
C LEU A 559 -14.85 33.67 18.74
N GLU A 560 -15.29 33.40 19.98
CA GLU A 560 -14.86 32.22 20.73
C GLU A 560 -15.27 30.93 20.02
N ILE A 561 -16.51 30.85 19.54
CA ILE A 561 -17.03 29.68 18.83
C ILE A 561 -16.30 29.45 17.50
N ASN A 562 -16.09 30.50 16.72
CA ASN A 562 -15.32 30.41 15.48
C ASN A 562 -13.88 29.95 15.75
N THR A 563 -13.28 30.37 16.87
CA THR A 563 -11.95 29.91 17.28
C THR A 563 -11.95 28.41 17.56
N ILE A 564 -12.97 27.89 18.28
CA ILE A 564 -13.10 26.45 18.53
C ILE A 564 -13.29 25.67 17.21
N ILE A 565 -14.12 26.17 16.29
CA ILE A 565 -14.34 25.56 14.98
C ILE A 565 -13.04 25.54 14.15
N GLU A 566 -12.28 26.63 14.12
CA GLU A 566 -10.99 26.68 13.44
C GLU A 566 -9.94 25.78 14.11
N ASN A 567 -10.01 25.60 15.43
CA ASN A 567 -9.19 24.61 16.12
C ASN A 567 -9.59 23.18 15.76
N LEU A 568 -10.89 22.90 15.61
CA LEU A 568 -11.40 21.58 15.23
C LEU A 568 -10.91 21.17 13.83
N LYS A 569 -10.87 22.10 12.89
CA LYS A 569 -10.31 21.86 11.54
C LYS A 569 -8.82 21.51 11.54
N LYS A 570 -8.09 21.86 12.61
CA LYS A 570 -6.67 21.54 12.81
C LYS A 570 -6.46 20.24 13.59
N ILE A 571 -7.51 19.60 14.09
CA ILE A 571 -7.42 18.32 14.79
C ILE A 571 -7.22 17.22 13.76
N ASN A 572 -6.08 16.53 13.82
CA ASN A 572 -5.83 15.32 13.03
C ASN A 572 -6.49 14.12 13.71
N LEU A 573 -7.65 13.71 13.18
CA LEU A 573 -8.43 12.57 13.66
C LEU A 573 -8.19 11.36 12.75
N VAL A 574 -7.41 10.40 13.22
CA VAL A 574 -7.06 9.22 12.44
C VAL A 574 -8.07 8.08 12.67
N GLN A 575 -8.54 7.48 11.59
CA GLN A 575 -9.43 6.32 11.61
C GLN A 575 -8.67 5.05 11.25
N LEU A 576 -8.51 4.10 12.18
CA LEU A 576 -7.98 2.77 11.94
C LEU A 576 -9.16 1.81 11.68
N ASP A 577 -9.46 1.54 10.42
CA ASP A 577 -10.63 0.76 10.01
C ASP A 577 -10.37 -0.08 8.73
N THR A 578 -11.42 -0.58 8.08
CA THR A 578 -11.33 -1.29 6.79
C THR A 578 -11.08 -0.40 5.58
N GLY A 579 -10.86 0.89 5.82
CA GLY A 579 -10.76 1.92 4.79
C GLY A 579 -12.06 2.69 4.58
N TYR A 580 -12.15 3.40 3.45
CA TYR A 580 -13.32 4.21 3.09
C TYR A 580 -13.91 3.81 1.73
N THR A 581 -15.16 4.21 1.47
CA THR A 581 -15.84 4.00 0.19
C THR A 581 -16.30 5.33 -0.41
N ASP A 582 -16.73 5.30 -1.67
CA ASP A 582 -17.29 6.48 -2.36
C ASP A 582 -18.75 6.80 -1.96
N HIS A 583 -19.28 6.18 -0.91
CA HIS A 583 -20.65 6.42 -0.48
C HIS A 583 -20.88 7.92 -0.21
N ALA A 584 -21.96 8.48 -0.77
CA ALA A 584 -22.27 9.91 -0.71
C ALA A 584 -22.26 10.51 0.71
N LYS A 585 -22.54 9.70 1.75
CA LYS A 585 -22.48 10.14 3.15
C LYS A 585 -21.08 10.59 3.59
N VAL A 586 -20.02 10.00 3.03
CA VAL A 586 -18.62 10.27 3.42
C VAL A 586 -17.77 10.80 2.26
N LYS A 587 -18.31 10.82 1.03
CA LYS A 587 -17.60 11.29 -0.16
C LYS A 587 -17.08 12.72 0.00
N GLY A 588 -15.77 12.90 -0.23
CA GLY A 588 -15.10 14.20 -0.14
C GLY A 588 -14.92 14.75 1.28
N ARG A 589 -15.03 13.90 2.30
CA ARG A 589 -14.94 14.31 3.72
C ARG A 589 -13.72 13.79 4.45
N PHE A 590 -12.99 12.87 3.84
CA PHE A 590 -11.68 12.44 4.30
C PHE A 590 -10.58 13.33 3.73
N ASN A 591 -9.49 13.43 4.47
CA ASN A 591 -8.23 13.97 3.99
C ASN A 591 -7.35 12.82 3.50
N PHE A 592 -6.99 12.87 2.22
CA PHE A 592 -6.17 11.89 1.51
C PHE A 592 -4.71 12.36 1.34
N ASP A 593 -4.33 13.51 1.88
CA ASP A 593 -2.93 13.98 1.80
C ASP A 593 -1.98 13.11 2.63
N CYS A 594 -2.54 12.36 3.58
CA CYS A 594 -1.81 11.51 4.51
C CYS A 594 -2.54 10.18 4.76
N ASP A 595 -3.43 9.73 3.86
CA ASP A 595 -4.05 8.41 4.01
C ASP A 595 -3.01 7.30 3.78
N GLU A 596 -3.26 6.12 4.36
CA GLU A 596 -2.34 4.99 4.25
C GLU A 596 -3.09 3.66 4.20
N ASP A 597 -2.59 2.74 3.39
CA ASP A 597 -3.04 1.36 3.33
C ASP A 597 -1.93 0.41 3.82
N PHE A 598 -2.14 -0.18 4.99
CA PHE A 598 -1.21 -1.14 5.60
C PHE A 598 -1.47 -2.58 5.15
N VAL A 599 -2.47 -2.82 4.29
CA VAL A 599 -2.86 -4.12 3.74
C VAL A 599 -2.19 -4.36 2.38
N ASP A 600 -2.37 -3.45 1.41
CA ASP A 600 -1.89 -3.62 0.03
C ASP A 600 -1.12 -2.42 -0.57
N GLY A 601 -0.94 -1.32 0.18
CA GLY A 601 0.01 -0.25 -0.14
C GLY A 601 -0.41 0.70 -1.26
N SER A 602 -1.71 0.79 -1.55
CA SER A 602 -2.30 1.71 -2.55
C SER A 602 -2.82 3.01 -1.90
N ASP A 603 -4.14 3.18 -1.80
CA ASP A 603 -4.85 4.21 -1.04
C ASP A 603 -5.71 3.54 0.04
N ALA A 604 -6.16 4.26 1.07
CA ALA A 604 -6.92 3.63 2.17
C ALA A 604 -8.35 3.21 1.78
N ARG A 605 -8.62 2.98 0.49
CA ARG A 605 -9.94 2.69 -0.05
C ARG A 605 -10.32 1.24 0.20
N ASP A 606 -11.57 1.03 0.58
CA ASP A 606 -12.17 -0.29 0.74
C ASP A 606 -12.68 -0.76 -0.62
N ASP A 607 -12.06 -1.83 -1.15
CA ASP A 607 -12.44 -2.49 -2.40
C ASP A 607 -13.82 -3.16 -2.37
N MET A 608 -14.51 -3.13 -1.22
CA MET A 608 -15.81 -3.77 -1.01
C MET A 608 -15.79 -5.29 -1.25
N ARG A 609 -14.63 -5.93 -1.05
CA ARG A 609 -14.46 -7.39 -1.23
C ARG A 609 -15.31 -8.15 -0.22
N THR A 610 -16.18 -9.02 -0.72
CA THR A 610 -16.99 -9.93 0.10
C THR A 610 -16.26 -11.26 0.32
N GLY A 611 -16.49 -11.91 1.46
CA GLY A 611 -15.83 -13.18 1.78
C GLY A 611 -16.01 -13.58 3.25
N PHE A 612 -15.56 -14.79 3.58
CA PHE A 612 -15.51 -15.27 4.97
C PHE A 612 -14.67 -14.31 5.82
N LEU A 613 -15.20 -13.88 6.97
CA LEU A 613 -14.59 -12.90 7.88
C LEU A 613 -14.31 -11.50 7.27
N LYS A 614 -14.80 -11.15 6.08
CA LYS A 614 -14.62 -9.80 5.50
C LYS A 614 -15.77 -8.86 5.84
N HIS A 615 -15.45 -7.59 6.10
CA HIS A 615 -16.40 -6.59 6.57
C HIS A 615 -16.42 -5.33 5.68
N PRO A 616 -16.76 -5.45 4.38
CA PRO A 616 -16.66 -4.35 3.43
C PRO A 616 -17.53 -3.15 3.84
N GLY A 617 -16.99 -1.95 3.67
CA GLY A 617 -17.64 -0.68 3.98
C GLY A 617 -17.80 -0.42 5.49
N HIS A 618 -17.14 -1.17 6.37
CA HIS A 618 -17.19 -0.95 7.80
C HIS A 618 -16.66 0.44 8.19
N GLY A 619 -15.49 0.84 7.68
CA GLY A 619 -14.95 2.17 7.96
C GLY A 619 -15.81 3.32 7.46
N THR A 620 -16.55 3.13 6.37
CA THR A 620 -17.55 4.11 5.89
C THR A 620 -18.69 4.30 6.88
N ARG A 621 -19.19 3.21 7.47
CA ARG A 621 -20.27 3.23 8.46
C ARG A 621 -19.87 3.96 9.73
N THR A 622 -18.68 3.66 10.25
CA THR A 622 -18.16 4.27 11.47
C THR A 622 -17.81 5.75 11.24
N ALA A 623 -17.21 6.10 10.11
CA ALA A 623 -16.92 7.48 9.74
C ALA A 623 -18.16 8.36 9.59
N SER A 624 -19.28 7.79 9.12
CA SER A 624 -20.54 8.52 8.95
C SER A 624 -21.08 9.10 10.27
N ILE A 625 -20.74 8.49 11.41
CA ILE A 625 -21.10 8.99 12.74
C ILE A 625 -20.35 10.29 13.05
N ILE A 626 -19.14 10.47 12.52
CA ILE A 626 -18.31 11.66 12.76
C ILE A 626 -18.57 12.73 11.70
N THR A 627 -18.59 12.34 10.43
CA THR A 627 -18.57 13.26 9.29
C THR A 627 -19.72 13.06 8.28
N GLY A 628 -20.74 12.26 8.59
CA GLY A 628 -21.84 11.94 7.67
C GLY A 628 -22.58 13.18 7.13
N GLY A 629 -22.60 13.32 5.80
CA GLY A 629 -23.31 14.35 5.04
C GLY A 629 -24.72 13.93 4.59
N ASP A 630 -25.25 14.59 3.56
CA ASP A 630 -26.47 14.12 2.88
C ASP A 630 -26.17 12.99 1.90
N MET A 631 -27.09 12.01 1.81
CA MET A 631 -26.99 10.90 0.89
C MET A 631 -27.24 11.31 -0.58
N SER A 632 -28.19 12.23 -0.82
CA SER A 632 -28.40 12.81 -2.15
C SER A 632 -29.18 14.13 -2.07
N ALA A 633 -29.26 14.86 -3.20
CA ALA A 633 -30.11 16.05 -3.31
C ALA A 633 -31.62 15.75 -3.10
N VAL A 634 -32.02 14.48 -3.26
CA VAL A 634 -33.41 14.00 -3.15
C VAL A 634 -33.70 13.47 -1.74
N PHE A 635 -32.76 12.76 -1.12
CA PHE A 635 -32.87 12.27 0.26
C PHE A 635 -32.17 13.24 1.21
N LYS A 636 -32.69 14.47 1.29
CA LYS A 636 -32.29 15.40 2.33
C LYS A 636 -32.87 14.94 3.65
N SER A 637 -32.01 14.97 4.64
CA SER A 637 -32.37 14.67 6.02
C SER A 637 -32.79 13.22 6.29
N ASP A 638 -31.89 12.28 5.98
CA ASP A 638 -32.13 10.83 6.06
C ASP A 638 -32.12 10.24 7.49
N GLY A 639 -31.59 10.96 8.49
CA GLY A 639 -31.52 10.51 9.88
C GLY A 639 -30.17 9.97 10.35
N ASN A 640 -29.11 10.11 9.55
CA ASN A 640 -27.72 9.94 10.00
C ASN A 640 -26.96 11.24 9.72
N TYR A 641 -26.34 11.87 10.72
CA TYR A 641 -25.45 13.02 10.47
C TYR A 641 -24.22 12.96 11.36
N GLY A 642 -23.10 13.38 10.78
CA GLY A 642 -21.84 13.52 11.49
C GLY A 642 -21.97 14.39 12.73
N LEU A 643 -21.37 13.95 13.84
CA LEU A 643 -21.27 14.72 15.06
C LEU A 643 -20.44 15.99 14.88
N LEU A 644 -19.44 15.96 14.00
CA LEU A 644 -18.50 17.06 13.74
C LEU A 644 -18.77 17.75 12.40
N CYS A 645 -20.04 17.99 12.10
CA CYS A 645 -20.47 18.71 10.91
C CYS A 645 -21.07 20.09 11.25
N ASP A 646 -20.95 21.04 10.33
CA ASP A 646 -21.69 22.32 10.37
C ASP A 646 -23.16 22.15 9.97
N GLU A 647 -23.94 23.24 10.02
CA GLU A 647 -25.35 23.26 9.62
C GLU A 647 -25.58 22.93 8.14
N LYS A 648 -24.58 23.20 7.29
CA LYS A 648 -24.55 22.81 5.87
C LYS A 648 -24.03 21.39 5.67
N LYS A 649 -23.81 20.67 6.77
CA LYS A 649 -23.29 19.32 6.84
C LYS A 649 -21.88 19.19 6.30
N ASN A 650 -21.05 20.24 6.24
CA ASN A 650 -19.64 20.11 5.92
C ASN A 650 -18.87 19.55 7.12
N THR A 651 -17.84 18.74 6.88
CA THR A 651 -16.95 18.27 7.95
C THR A 651 -16.20 19.45 8.58
N LEU A 652 -16.08 19.44 9.90
CA LEU A 652 -15.35 20.44 10.68
C LEU A 652 -14.05 19.89 11.26
N VAL A 653 -13.68 18.65 10.95
CA VAL A 653 -12.48 17.97 11.47
C VAL A 653 -11.65 17.40 10.31
N ASN A 654 -10.33 17.36 10.49
CA ASN A 654 -9.44 16.67 9.57
C ASN A 654 -9.43 15.16 9.86
N ILE A 655 -10.31 14.40 9.22
CA ILE A 655 -10.37 12.92 9.38
C ILE A 655 -9.51 12.22 8.33
N ILE A 656 -8.57 11.38 8.77
CA ILE A 656 -7.58 10.70 7.91
C ILE A 656 -7.82 9.18 7.99
N PRO A 657 -8.07 8.49 6.86
CA PRO A 657 -8.33 7.05 6.87
C PRO A 657 -7.02 6.24 6.81
N TYR A 658 -6.85 5.30 7.75
CA TYR A 658 -5.84 4.24 7.72
C TYR A 658 -6.53 2.88 7.57
N ARG A 659 -6.29 2.23 6.43
CA ARG A 659 -6.79 0.87 6.16
C ARG A 659 -5.81 -0.13 6.76
N ILE A 660 -6.23 -0.83 7.82
CA ILE A 660 -5.36 -1.78 8.54
C ILE A 660 -5.77 -3.25 8.35
N SER A 661 -6.96 -3.51 7.82
CA SER A 661 -7.51 -4.86 7.62
C SER A 661 -8.74 -4.86 6.69
N GLU A 662 -9.05 -5.98 6.04
CA GLU A 662 -10.36 -6.20 5.37
C GLU A 662 -11.46 -6.70 6.34
N SER A 663 -11.09 -6.94 7.61
CA SER A 663 -11.94 -7.49 8.67
C SER A 663 -11.84 -6.69 9.96
N VAL A 664 -12.94 -6.65 10.73
CA VAL A 664 -12.94 -6.12 12.11
C VAL A 664 -12.46 -7.13 13.15
N VAL A 665 -12.30 -8.40 12.76
CA VAL A 665 -11.65 -9.42 13.58
C VAL A 665 -10.21 -9.49 13.13
N LEU A 666 -9.29 -8.99 13.96
CA LEU A 666 -7.90 -8.88 13.56
C LEU A 666 -7.13 -10.17 13.81
N ILE A 667 -6.69 -10.76 12.70
CA ILE A 667 -5.89 -11.96 12.65
C ILE A 667 -4.59 -11.59 11.93
N ASN A 668 -3.47 -11.58 12.67
CA ASN A 668 -2.12 -11.27 12.14
C ASN A 668 -1.97 -9.90 11.50
N ARG A 669 -2.59 -8.92 12.17
CA ARG A 669 -2.49 -7.50 11.84
C ARG A 669 -1.82 -6.71 12.95
N GLY A 670 -1.11 -7.36 13.88
CA GLY A 670 -0.42 -6.61 14.95
C GLY A 670 0.69 -5.73 14.41
N LYS A 671 1.46 -6.19 13.40
CA LYS A 671 2.41 -5.34 12.68
C LYS A 671 1.71 -4.17 11.99
N ASN A 672 0.57 -4.39 11.33
CA ASN A 672 -0.23 -3.33 10.72
C ASN A 672 -0.72 -2.29 11.74
N ILE A 673 -1.16 -2.74 12.93
CA ILE A 673 -1.54 -1.82 14.02
C ILE A 673 -0.33 -1.00 14.47
N VAL A 674 0.83 -1.64 14.65
CA VAL A 674 2.07 -0.95 15.06
C VAL A 674 2.48 0.09 14.02
N ASP A 675 2.44 -0.26 12.73
CA ASP A 675 2.78 0.64 11.64
C ASP A 675 1.80 1.81 11.55
N ALA A 676 0.50 1.55 11.73
CA ALA A 676 -0.52 2.60 11.81
C ALA A 676 -0.30 3.55 13.00
N VAL A 677 0.15 3.05 14.14
CA VAL A 677 0.52 3.90 15.30
C VAL A 677 1.78 4.71 15.01
N ASN A 678 2.80 4.12 14.40
CA ASN A 678 4.00 4.84 13.98
C ASN A 678 3.65 5.98 13.02
N GLN A 679 2.77 5.71 12.06
CA GLN A 679 2.29 6.72 11.12
C GLN A 679 1.45 7.79 11.83
N ALA A 680 0.57 7.41 12.76
CA ALA A 680 -0.22 8.37 13.54
C ALA A 680 0.67 9.31 14.36
N VAL A 681 1.78 8.80 14.93
CA VAL A 681 2.80 9.63 15.57
C VAL A 681 3.48 10.55 14.55
N HIS A 682 3.85 10.02 13.39
CA HIS A 682 4.50 10.79 12.32
C HIS A 682 3.62 11.94 11.78
N THR A 683 2.32 11.70 11.61
CA THR A 683 1.32 12.68 11.15
C THR A 683 0.82 13.60 12.26
N ASN A 684 1.37 13.50 13.48
CA ASN A 684 0.95 14.24 14.66
C ASN A 684 -0.56 14.10 14.92
N ALA A 685 -1.08 12.87 14.91
CA ALA A 685 -2.47 12.59 15.21
C ALA A 685 -2.84 13.12 16.60
N ASP A 686 -3.95 13.83 16.68
CA ASP A 686 -4.46 14.37 17.94
C ASP A 686 -5.32 13.34 18.68
N VAL A 687 -6.09 12.59 17.90
CA VAL A 687 -7.01 11.54 18.31
C VAL A 687 -6.94 10.45 17.26
N MET A 688 -6.95 9.19 17.67
CA MET A 688 -7.18 8.08 16.74
C MET A 688 -8.26 7.18 17.29
N PHE A 689 -9.01 6.52 16.41
CA PHE A 689 -10.01 5.55 16.84
C PHE A 689 -9.97 4.27 16.02
N MET A 690 -10.28 3.15 16.69
CA MET A 690 -10.20 1.82 16.14
C MET A 690 -11.45 1.03 16.52
N CYS A 691 -12.14 0.53 15.50
CA CYS A 691 -13.44 -0.12 15.62
C CYS A 691 -13.36 -1.64 15.45
N MET A 692 -12.23 -2.22 15.82
CA MET A 692 -11.85 -3.63 15.63
C MET A 692 -10.87 -4.08 16.72
N GLY A 693 -10.63 -5.39 16.87
CA GLY A 693 -9.76 -5.90 17.93
C GLY A 693 -9.28 -7.34 17.79
N THR A 694 -8.41 -7.74 18.72
CA THR A 694 -7.76 -9.07 18.80
C THR A 694 -7.38 -9.41 20.24
N TYR A 695 -6.72 -10.54 20.48
CA TYR A 695 -6.18 -10.88 21.80
C TYR A 695 -4.93 -10.03 22.15
N PRO A 696 -4.63 -9.79 23.43
CA PRO A 696 -3.47 -9.00 23.82
C PRO A 696 -2.14 -9.59 23.35
N ARG A 697 -1.26 -8.72 22.83
CA ARG A 697 0.12 -9.04 22.44
C ARG A 697 1.07 -7.93 22.90
N PRO A 698 2.33 -8.24 23.28
CA PRO A 698 3.25 -7.23 23.78
C PRO A 698 3.51 -6.09 22.78
N MET A 699 3.60 -6.36 21.47
CA MET A 699 3.78 -5.31 20.46
C MET A 699 2.63 -4.29 20.44
N ILE A 700 1.40 -4.74 20.65
CA ILE A 700 0.22 -3.87 20.62
C ILE A 700 0.11 -3.11 21.95
N ALA A 701 0.48 -3.75 23.06
CA ALA A 701 0.59 -3.08 24.36
C ALA A 701 1.62 -1.95 24.32
N GLU A 702 2.77 -2.17 23.68
CA GLU A 702 3.77 -1.12 23.49
C GLU A 702 3.28 -0.04 22.52
N ALA A 703 2.56 -0.40 21.45
CA ALA A 703 1.95 0.58 20.55
C ALA A 703 0.97 1.51 21.30
N ALA A 704 0.15 0.94 22.20
CA ALA A 704 -0.74 1.71 23.06
C ALA A 704 0.02 2.66 24.00
N LYS A 705 1.18 2.23 24.51
CA LYS A 705 2.06 3.08 25.32
C LYS A 705 2.71 4.19 24.49
N VAL A 706 3.20 3.89 23.29
CA VAL A 706 3.79 4.87 22.35
C VAL A 706 2.78 5.96 22.00
N ALA A 707 1.55 5.59 21.66
CA ALA A 707 0.47 6.53 21.41
C ALA A 707 0.21 7.44 22.61
N TYR A 708 0.09 6.84 23.79
CA TYR A 708 -0.16 7.53 25.06
C TYR A 708 0.96 8.51 25.41
N ASP A 709 2.23 8.09 25.31
CA ASP A 709 3.40 8.93 25.59
C ASP A 709 3.52 10.13 24.64
N ASN A 710 2.98 10.01 23.42
CA ASN A 710 2.89 11.09 22.43
C ASN A 710 1.62 11.93 22.57
N GLY A 711 0.76 11.67 23.56
CA GLY A 711 -0.46 12.46 23.82
C GLY A 711 -1.59 12.20 22.83
N ILE A 712 -1.54 11.08 22.10
CA ILE A 712 -2.60 10.68 21.18
C ILE A 712 -3.71 10.00 21.99
N ILE A 713 -4.92 10.55 21.93
CA ILE A 713 -6.10 9.91 22.53
C ILE A 713 -6.54 8.77 21.62
N TRP A 714 -6.21 7.53 21.98
CA TRP A 714 -6.61 6.35 21.23
C TRP A 714 -7.92 5.77 21.76
N VAL A 715 -9.01 5.91 21.01
CA VAL A 715 -10.34 5.41 21.35
C VAL A 715 -10.58 4.05 20.70
N CYS A 716 -10.95 3.04 21.49
CA CYS A 716 -11.03 1.66 21.04
C CYS A 716 -12.38 1.03 21.41
N ALA A 717 -12.99 0.35 20.45
CA ALA A 717 -14.17 -0.48 20.71
C ALA A 717 -13.83 -1.63 21.66
N SER A 718 -14.66 -1.88 22.68
CA SER A 718 -14.36 -2.92 23.70
C SER A 718 -14.45 -4.35 23.18
N GLY A 719 -15.16 -4.58 22.06
CA GLY A 719 -15.32 -5.89 21.43
C GLY A 719 -16.78 -6.38 21.45
N ASN A 720 -17.08 -7.36 20.60
CA ASN A 720 -18.42 -7.93 20.46
C ASN A 720 -18.41 -9.44 20.79
N GLU A 721 -19.34 -9.89 21.62
CA GLU A 721 -19.70 -11.31 21.82
C GLU A 721 -18.56 -12.27 22.25
N VAL A 722 -17.47 -11.73 22.80
CA VAL A 722 -16.35 -12.50 23.38
C VAL A 722 -16.18 -12.26 24.88
N GLU A 723 -17.14 -11.56 25.49
CA GLU A 723 -17.26 -11.18 26.92
C GLU A 723 -16.14 -10.29 27.47
N MET A 724 -14.88 -10.59 27.18
CA MET A 724 -13.70 -9.86 27.65
C MET A 724 -13.39 -8.66 26.76
N VAL A 725 -12.91 -7.56 27.35
CA VAL A 725 -12.42 -6.39 26.60
C VAL A 725 -11.22 -6.79 25.73
N VAL A 726 -11.29 -6.54 24.43
CA VAL A 726 -10.25 -6.96 23.46
C VAL A 726 -9.13 -5.94 23.32
N SER A 727 -7.99 -6.37 22.78
CA SER A 727 -6.87 -5.49 22.43
C SER A 727 -7.21 -4.70 21.15
N PRO A 728 -6.92 -3.38 21.07
CA PRO A 728 -6.13 -2.60 22.02
C PRO A 728 -6.93 -1.90 23.15
N ALA A 729 -8.25 -2.08 23.24
CA ALA A 729 -9.08 -1.39 24.23
C ALA A 729 -8.71 -1.71 25.69
N LEU A 730 -8.22 -2.91 25.98
CA LEU A 730 -7.85 -3.29 27.36
C LEU A 730 -6.61 -2.57 27.92
N TYR A 731 -5.76 -1.98 27.06
CA TYR A 731 -4.48 -1.41 27.51
C TYR A 731 -4.66 -0.07 28.24
N PRO A 732 -3.87 0.23 29.28
CA PRO A 732 -4.07 1.42 30.12
C PRO A 732 -4.07 2.77 29.38
N GLY A 733 -3.28 2.86 28.30
CA GLY A 733 -3.10 4.06 27.49
C GLY A 733 -4.21 4.34 26.48
N THR A 734 -5.15 3.41 26.28
CA THR A 734 -6.29 3.60 25.36
C THR A 734 -7.57 3.96 26.12
N ILE A 735 -8.59 4.43 25.40
CA ILE A 735 -9.93 4.72 25.93
C ILE A 735 -10.87 3.61 25.45
N ALA A 736 -11.30 2.73 26.36
CA ALA A 736 -12.17 1.61 26.04
C ALA A 736 -13.65 2.02 26.02
N VAL A 737 -14.35 1.67 24.94
CA VAL A 737 -15.74 2.07 24.71
C VAL A 737 -16.67 0.87 24.54
N SER A 738 -17.61 0.70 25.45
CA SER A 738 -18.73 -0.25 25.33
C SER A 738 -19.96 0.39 24.68
N ALA A 739 -20.92 -0.43 24.26
CA ALA A 739 -22.12 0.02 23.56
C ALA A 739 -23.34 0.08 24.47
N THR A 740 -24.20 1.08 24.24
CA THR A 740 -25.55 1.20 24.81
C THR A 740 -26.62 1.17 23.75
N ASN A 741 -27.85 0.93 24.19
CA ASN A 741 -29.04 0.94 23.36
C ASN A 741 -29.98 2.11 23.67
N PRO A 742 -31.05 2.29 22.87
CA PRO A 742 -32.05 3.33 23.12
C PRO A 742 -32.63 3.36 24.53
N ASN A 743 -32.70 2.23 25.25
CA ASN A 743 -33.20 2.21 26.62
C ASN A 743 -32.18 2.69 27.67
N GLN A 744 -31.03 3.26 27.25
CA GLN A 744 -29.92 3.62 28.13
C GLN A 744 -29.36 2.42 28.91
N LYS A 745 -29.45 1.22 28.33
CA LYS A 745 -28.89 0.00 28.89
C LYS A 745 -27.67 -0.44 28.08
N PRO A 746 -26.72 -1.16 28.69
CA PRO A 746 -25.66 -1.82 27.95
C PRO A 746 -26.24 -2.73 26.86
N TRP A 747 -25.62 -2.71 25.68
CA TRP A 747 -25.96 -3.64 24.60
C TRP A 747 -25.49 -5.04 24.98
N ARG A 748 -26.36 -6.04 24.82
CA ARG A 748 -26.08 -7.43 25.21
C ARG A 748 -24.84 -8.01 24.55
N GLY A 749 -24.52 -7.58 23.33
CA GLY A 749 -23.33 -8.04 22.59
C GLY A 749 -22.03 -7.34 23.00
N SER A 750 -22.07 -6.31 23.85
CA SER A 750 -20.87 -5.56 24.24
C SER A 750 -19.98 -6.37 25.17
N CYS A 751 -18.68 -6.41 24.87
CA CYS A 751 -17.68 -6.86 25.84
C CYS A 751 -17.59 -5.88 27.00
N TYR A 752 -17.20 -6.42 28.16
CA TYR A 752 -17.34 -5.76 29.45
C TYR A 752 -16.15 -6.05 30.36
N GLY A 753 -15.89 -5.16 31.31
CA GLY A 753 -14.82 -5.29 32.28
C GLY A 753 -14.35 -3.96 32.85
N THR A 754 -13.48 -4.02 33.85
CA THR A 754 -12.94 -2.86 34.57
C THR A 754 -12.12 -1.91 33.70
N GLU A 755 -11.71 -2.38 32.53
CA GLU A 755 -10.97 -1.65 31.52
C GLU A 755 -11.85 -0.63 30.80
N VAL A 756 -13.17 -0.87 30.74
CA VAL A 756 -14.12 0.02 30.06
C VAL A 756 -14.12 1.39 30.73
N ASP A 757 -13.79 2.44 29.98
CA ASP A 757 -13.82 3.80 30.50
C ASP A 757 -15.23 4.41 30.47
N ILE A 758 -15.95 4.16 29.39
CA ILE A 758 -17.22 4.81 29.08
C ILE A 758 -18.08 3.92 28.16
N SER A 759 -19.39 4.14 28.16
CA SER A 759 -20.29 3.62 27.14
C SER A 759 -20.79 4.70 26.19
N ALA A 760 -21.10 4.34 24.95
CA ALA A 760 -21.74 5.23 23.97
C ALA A 760 -22.76 4.47 23.09
N PRO A 761 -23.64 5.18 22.35
CA PRO A 761 -24.64 4.56 21.48
C PRO A 761 -24.05 3.56 20.48
N GLY A 762 -24.51 2.30 20.52
CA GLY A 762 -24.00 1.26 19.64
C GLY A 762 -24.98 0.15 19.26
N GLU A 763 -26.18 0.07 19.81
CA GLU A 763 -27.25 -0.85 19.36
C GLU A 763 -28.27 -0.11 18.49
N ASP A 764 -28.54 -0.63 17.29
CA ASP A 764 -29.47 -0.05 16.32
C ASP A 764 -29.18 1.44 15.99
N VAL A 765 -27.94 1.72 15.60
CA VAL A 765 -27.50 3.01 15.08
C VAL A 765 -27.75 3.06 13.57
N TYR A 766 -28.38 4.13 13.08
CA TYR A 766 -28.68 4.29 11.65
C TYR A 766 -27.43 4.72 10.88
N VAL A 767 -26.98 3.92 9.91
CA VAL A 767 -25.68 4.07 9.20
C VAL A 767 -25.80 3.75 7.69
N PRO A 768 -24.88 4.25 6.84
CA PRO A 768 -24.84 3.92 5.41
C PRO A 768 -24.52 2.46 5.13
N SER A 769 -24.96 1.93 3.99
CA SER A 769 -24.56 0.62 3.50
C SER A 769 -24.77 0.55 1.99
N MET A 770 -24.29 -0.52 1.37
CA MET A 770 -24.65 -0.88 0.01
C MET A 770 -25.60 -2.10 0.03
N ASP A 771 -26.54 -2.15 -0.92
CA ASP A 771 -27.32 -3.36 -1.20
C ASP A 771 -26.53 -4.33 -2.11
N GLU A 772 -27.11 -5.51 -2.41
CA GLU A 772 -26.49 -6.53 -3.28
C GLU A 772 -26.19 -6.04 -4.72
N LYS A 773 -26.82 -4.93 -5.14
CA LYS A 773 -26.64 -4.30 -6.44
C LYS A 773 -25.74 -3.07 -6.37
N TYR A 774 -25.05 -2.86 -5.23
CA TYR A 774 -24.21 -1.70 -4.96
C TYR A 774 -24.95 -0.36 -5.00
N ASN A 775 -26.26 -0.35 -4.75
CA ASN A 775 -26.98 0.89 -4.51
C ASN A 775 -26.75 1.35 -3.07
N GLU A 776 -26.56 2.65 -2.90
CA GLU A 776 -26.48 3.26 -1.58
C GLU A 776 -27.82 3.12 -0.85
N ILE A 777 -27.77 2.56 0.36
CA ILE A 777 -28.91 2.37 1.27
C ILE A 777 -28.53 2.80 2.69
N MET A 778 -29.53 2.90 3.56
CA MET A 778 -29.33 3.15 4.99
C MET A 778 -29.90 2.00 5.81
N VAL A 779 -29.22 1.63 6.89
CA VAL A 779 -29.52 0.44 7.70
C VAL A 779 -29.34 0.73 9.19
N TYR A 780 -29.96 -0.06 10.06
CA TYR A 780 -29.62 -0.07 11.49
C TYR A 780 -28.52 -1.09 11.74
N GLY A 781 -27.44 -0.67 12.41
CA GLY A 781 -26.31 -1.51 12.79
C GLY A 781 -26.14 -1.58 14.30
N SER A 782 -25.63 -2.70 14.81
CA SER A 782 -25.28 -2.89 16.22
C SER A 782 -23.82 -3.33 16.38
N GLY A 783 -23.11 -2.79 17.37
CA GLY A 783 -21.69 -3.03 17.61
C GLY A 783 -21.01 -1.97 18.48
N THR A 784 -20.00 -2.34 19.27
CA THR A 784 -19.11 -1.37 19.95
C THR A 784 -18.35 -0.50 18.94
N SER A 785 -18.18 -0.99 17.72
CA SER A 785 -17.67 -0.26 16.55
C SER A 785 -18.47 1.00 16.21
N TYR A 786 -19.77 1.05 16.55
CA TYR A 786 -20.58 2.26 16.38
C TYR A 786 -20.53 3.20 17.58
N ALA A 787 -20.10 2.72 18.75
CA ALA A 787 -19.98 3.53 19.97
C ALA A 787 -18.66 4.32 20.02
N ALA A 788 -17.54 3.68 19.62
CA ALA A 788 -16.22 4.30 19.56
C ALA A 788 -16.16 5.65 18.80
N PRO A 789 -16.76 5.80 17.59
CA PRO A 789 -16.70 7.07 16.86
C PRO A 789 -17.41 8.24 17.56
N HIS A 790 -18.42 8.00 18.41
CA HIS A 790 -19.00 9.08 19.22
C HIS A 790 -17.99 9.64 20.23
N VAL A 791 -17.24 8.75 20.89
CA VAL A 791 -16.21 9.14 21.87
C VAL A 791 -15.02 9.80 21.17
N ALA A 792 -14.64 9.32 19.98
CA ALA A 792 -13.61 9.95 19.16
C ALA A 792 -13.99 11.37 18.73
N ALA A 793 -15.24 11.57 18.30
CA ALA A 793 -15.77 12.90 17.98
C ALA A 793 -15.76 13.82 19.21
N ALA A 794 -16.14 13.30 20.38
CA ALA A 794 -16.11 14.03 21.64
C ALA A 794 -14.67 14.42 22.05
N ALA A 795 -13.70 13.53 21.88
CA ALA A 795 -12.28 13.79 22.13
C ALA A 795 -11.73 14.92 21.25
N ALA A 796 -12.04 14.88 19.94
CA ALA A 796 -11.64 15.92 19.00
C ALA A 796 -12.22 17.29 19.39
N LEU A 797 -13.51 17.32 19.74
CA LEU A 797 -14.19 18.55 20.16
C LEU A 797 -13.66 19.08 21.50
N TRP A 798 -13.35 18.21 22.46
CA TRP A 798 -12.73 18.57 23.72
C TRP A 798 -11.32 19.16 23.51
N LYS A 799 -10.47 18.52 22.70
CA LYS A 799 -9.13 19.05 22.36
C LYS A 799 -9.23 20.40 21.65
N ALA A 800 -10.18 20.57 20.72
CA ALA A 800 -10.39 21.83 20.02
C ALA A 800 -10.83 22.96 20.96
N THR A 801 -11.73 22.65 21.90
CA THR A 801 -12.27 23.59 22.90
C THR A 801 -11.20 24.05 23.89
N TYR A 802 -10.31 23.15 24.29
CA TYR A 802 -9.30 23.42 25.32
C TYR A 802 -7.87 23.60 24.79
N ARG A 803 -7.69 23.74 23.46
CA ARG A 803 -6.39 23.67 22.78
C ARG A 803 -5.28 24.48 23.47
N GLU A 804 -5.50 25.77 23.68
CA GLU A 804 -4.50 26.65 24.28
C GLU A 804 -4.24 26.32 25.76
N LYS A 805 -5.31 26.05 26.52
CA LYS A 805 -5.22 25.72 27.96
C LYS A 805 -4.52 24.39 28.20
N ILE A 806 -4.70 23.41 27.32
CA ILE A 806 -4.01 22.11 27.38
C ILE A 806 -2.50 22.32 27.21
N LEU A 807 -2.09 23.13 26.22
CA LEU A 807 -0.68 23.41 25.93
C LEU A 807 0.00 24.21 27.04
N GLU A 808 -0.73 25.08 27.72
CA GLU A 808 -0.22 25.84 28.87
C GLU A 808 -0.13 24.98 30.14
N LYS A 809 -1.14 24.14 30.39
CA LYS A 809 -1.28 23.40 31.66
C LYS A 809 -0.41 22.13 31.72
N TYR A 810 -0.33 21.37 30.64
CA TYR A 810 0.29 20.04 30.65
C TYR A 810 1.68 20.06 30.00
N LYS A 811 2.68 19.57 30.74
CA LYS A 811 4.09 19.57 30.31
C LYS A 811 4.46 18.31 29.51
N PHE A 812 3.85 17.18 29.85
CA PHE A 812 4.08 15.90 29.19
C PHE A 812 2.85 15.52 28.36
N PRO A 813 3.03 15.04 27.12
CA PRO A 813 1.89 14.77 26.25
C PRO A 813 0.87 13.79 26.84
N TRP A 814 1.31 12.72 27.50
CA TRP A 814 0.42 11.74 28.13
C TRP A 814 -0.57 12.33 29.15
N GLN A 815 -0.24 13.46 29.78
CA GLN A 815 -1.12 14.11 30.75
C GLN A 815 -2.44 14.55 30.10
N MET A 816 -2.43 14.90 28.81
CA MET A 816 -3.66 15.30 28.12
C MET A 816 -4.61 14.12 27.90
N VAL A 817 -4.09 12.90 27.74
CA VAL A 817 -4.90 11.68 27.62
C VAL A 817 -5.60 11.38 28.94
N GLU A 818 -4.90 11.49 30.07
CA GLU A 818 -5.51 11.32 31.39
C GLU A 818 -6.47 12.45 31.75
N ALA A 819 -6.15 13.69 31.39
CA ALA A 819 -7.06 14.81 31.58
C ALA A 819 -8.38 14.59 30.83
N PHE A 820 -8.31 14.15 29.58
CA PHE A 820 -9.48 13.78 28.80
C PHE A 820 -10.23 12.62 29.46
N ARG A 821 -9.55 11.55 29.87
CA ARG A 821 -10.16 10.38 30.51
C ARG A 821 -10.91 10.73 31.79
N ILE A 822 -10.33 11.58 32.63
CA ILE A 822 -10.96 12.06 33.88
C ILE A 822 -12.23 12.84 33.52
N CYS A 823 -12.12 13.85 32.64
CA CYS A 823 -13.27 14.64 32.24
C CYS A 823 -14.37 13.78 31.62
N LEU A 824 -14.01 12.83 30.75
CA LEU A 824 -14.93 11.90 30.10
C LEU A 824 -15.74 11.07 31.12
N LYS A 825 -15.08 10.57 32.18
CA LYS A 825 -15.72 9.78 33.23
C LYS A 825 -16.58 10.65 34.15
N GLU A 826 -16.11 11.83 34.51
CA GLU A 826 -16.83 12.75 35.41
C GLU A 826 -18.09 13.33 34.75
N SER A 827 -18.03 13.58 33.44
CA SER A 827 -19.15 14.15 32.69
C SER A 827 -20.19 13.11 32.25
N ALA A 828 -19.97 11.82 32.46
CA ALA A 828 -20.83 10.77 31.95
C ALA A 828 -22.27 10.86 32.51
N THR A 829 -23.27 10.70 31.65
CA THR A 829 -24.66 10.49 32.08
C THR A 829 -24.77 9.14 32.77
N LYS A 830 -25.28 9.09 34.00
CA LYS A 830 -25.42 7.86 34.79
C LYS A 830 -26.88 7.42 34.82
N PRO A 831 -27.26 6.35 34.09
CA PRO A 831 -28.60 5.79 34.21
C PRO A 831 -28.90 5.34 35.64
N PRO A 832 -30.18 5.29 36.06
CA PRO A 832 -30.55 4.94 37.44
C PRO A 832 -30.02 3.59 37.93
N VAL A 833 -29.85 2.65 37.00
CA VAL A 833 -29.19 1.36 37.25
C VAL A 833 -28.07 1.25 36.23
N TRP A 834 -26.83 1.34 36.70
CA TRP A 834 -25.64 1.28 35.87
C TRP A 834 -24.54 0.48 36.55
N ASP A 835 -23.97 -0.46 35.82
CA ASP A 835 -22.85 -1.27 36.29
C ASP A 835 -21.55 -0.60 35.86
N THR A 836 -20.98 0.18 36.78
CA THR A 836 -19.75 0.94 36.55
C THR A 836 -18.51 0.07 36.43
N GLU A 837 -18.53 -1.14 36.99
CA GLU A 837 -17.39 -2.04 36.94
C GLU A 837 -17.25 -2.67 35.56
N ASN A 838 -18.36 -2.94 34.88
CA ASN A 838 -18.37 -3.65 33.60
C ASN A 838 -18.55 -2.75 32.37
N TYR A 839 -19.21 -1.59 32.51
CA TYR A 839 -19.58 -0.72 31.38
C TYR A 839 -19.08 0.73 31.51
N GLY A 840 -18.11 0.95 32.40
CA GLY A 840 -17.46 2.24 32.60
C GLY A 840 -18.33 3.28 33.31
N ALA A 841 -17.91 4.54 33.30
CA ALA A 841 -18.47 5.58 34.17
C ALA A 841 -19.94 5.96 33.91
N GLY A 842 -20.49 5.57 32.75
CA GLY A 842 -21.82 5.95 32.29
C GLY A 842 -21.89 6.02 30.78
N ILE A 843 -22.90 6.73 30.27
CA ILE A 843 -23.07 7.04 28.85
C ILE A 843 -22.41 8.39 28.55
N LEU A 844 -21.64 8.47 27.44
CA LEU A 844 -21.02 9.70 26.96
C LEU A 844 -22.03 10.87 26.96
N ASN A 845 -21.60 12.02 27.48
CA ASN A 845 -22.34 13.28 27.41
C ASN A 845 -21.39 14.40 26.97
N VAL A 846 -21.52 14.81 25.71
CA VAL A 846 -20.63 15.80 25.09
C VAL A 846 -20.83 17.18 25.69
N TYR A 847 -22.06 17.55 26.05
CA TYR A 847 -22.37 18.84 26.66
C TYR A 847 -21.64 19.03 27.99
N GLU A 848 -21.78 18.07 28.90
CA GLU A 848 -21.12 18.12 30.21
C GLU A 848 -19.59 17.95 30.09
N LEU A 849 -19.11 17.14 29.13
CA LEU A 849 -17.68 16.98 28.86
C LEU A 849 -17.00 18.31 28.52
N LEU A 850 -17.64 19.13 27.70
CA LEU A 850 -17.10 20.43 27.28
C LEU A 850 -17.24 21.51 28.35
N LYS A 851 -17.93 21.22 29.46
CA LYS A 851 -18.00 22.06 30.66
C LYS A 851 -16.99 21.65 31.74
N CYS A 852 -16.47 20.43 31.66
CA CYS A 852 -15.47 19.92 32.60
C CYS A 852 -14.27 20.88 32.71
N GLU A 853 -13.91 21.27 33.94
CA GLU A 853 -12.67 22.00 34.18
C GLU A 853 -11.47 21.07 33.97
N LEU A 854 -10.39 21.59 33.36
CA LEU A 854 -9.19 20.79 33.13
C LEU A 854 -8.57 20.33 34.46
N PRO A 855 -8.52 19.01 34.75
CA PRO A 855 -8.09 18.51 36.05
C PRO A 855 -6.57 18.66 36.24
N ASP A 856 -6.10 18.60 37.48
CA ASP A 856 -4.67 18.44 37.73
C ASP A 856 -4.25 16.99 37.49
N VAL A 857 -3.20 16.80 36.69
CA VAL A 857 -2.64 15.48 36.35
C VAL A 857 -1.19 15.44 36.79
N ASP A 858 -0.89 14.68 37.85
CA ASP A 858 0.46 14.45 38.34
C ASP A 858 1.03 13.11 37.85
N ASP A 859 2.31 12.88 38.09
CA ASP A 859 3.04 11.69 37.64
C ASP A 859 2.46 10.38 38.21
N LYS A 860 1.69 10.42 39.31
CA LYS A 860 1.05 9.22 39.88
C LYS A 860 -0.10 8.71 39.02
N LYS A 861 -0.63 9.57 38.14
CA LYS A 861 -1.67 9.21 37.16
C LYS A 861 -1.09 8.69 35.86
N TYR A 862 0.23 8.62 35.72
CA TYR A 862 0.86 8.00 34.55
C TYR A 862 0.44 6.53 34.47
N ALA A 863 -0.30 6.17 33.41
CA ALA A 863 -0.97 4.88 33.29
C ALA A 863 0.00 3.68 33.22
N TYR A 864 1.29 3.95 32.96
CA TYR A 864 2.36 2.95 32.89
C TYR A 864 3.42 3.17 33.98
N ALA A 865 3.09 3.85 35.08
CA ALA A 865 4.01 4.04 36.21
C ALA A 865 4.45 2.70 36.82
N ASN A 866 3.53 1.73 36.82
CA ASN A 866 3.83 0.32 36.97
C ASN A 866 3.47 -0.33 35.64
N ASP A 867 4.44 -0.93 34.95
CA ASP A 867 4.16 -1.68 33.73
C ASP A 867 3.20 -2.84 34.08
N PRO A 868 1.95 -2.85 33.59
CA PRO A 868 0.99 -3.87 33.98
C PRO A 868 1.32 -5.23 33.37
N ARG A 869 2.21 -5.27 32.36
CA ARG A 869 2.49 -6.47 31.57
C ARG A 869 3.15 -7.52 32.43
N GLN A 870 2.48 -8.66 32.56
CA GLN A 870 3.09 -9.86 33.10
C GLN A 870 3.87 -10.60 32.00
N GLU A 871 5.09 -11.03 32.32
CA GLU A 871 5.85 -11.93 31.45
C GLU A 871 5.28 -13.35 31.52
N TRP A 872 4.91 -13.87 30.36
CA TRP A 872 4.37 -15.22 30.22
C TRP A 872 5.36 -16.14 29.52
N ASP A 873 5.53 -17.33 30.07
CA ASP A 873 6.29 -18.41 29.42
C ASP A 873 5.74 -18.68 28.00
N LEU A 874 6.64 -19.06 27.09
CA LEU A 874 6.29 -19.33 25.70
C LEU A 874 5.19 -20.39 25.56
N GLY A 875 5.13 -21.38 26.46
CA GLY A 875 4.06 -22.36 26.52
C GLY A 875 2.68 -21.74 26.80
N VAL A 876 2.61 -20.72 27.66
CA VAL A 876 1.36 -20.01 27.94
C VAL A 876 0.95 -19.16 26.74
N ARG A 877 1.91 -18.43 26.12
CA ARG A 877 1.65 -17.64 24.90
C ARG A 877 1.14 -18.52 23.76
N GLU A 878 1.72 -19.70 23.58
CA GLU A 878 1.25 -20.70 22.63
C GLU A 878 -0.17 -21.18 22.97
N ALA A 879 -0.43 -21.57 24.22
CA ALA A 879 -1.74 -22.03 24.66
C ALA A 879 -2.82 -20.98 24.40
N VAL A 880 -2.57 -19.72 24.76
CA VAL A 880 -3.51 -18.60 24.54
C VAL A 880 -3.82 -18.42 23.07
N HIS A 881 -2.82 -18.49 22.18
CA HIS A 881 -3.03 -18.42 20.73
C HIS A 881 -4.01 -19.51 20.25
N PHE A 882 -3.81 -20.77 20.69
CA PHE A 882 -4.70 -21.87 20.32
C PHE A 882 -6.10 -21.75 20.93
N LEU A 883 -6.20 -21.34 22.19
CA LEU A 883 -7.48 -21.15 22.88
C LEU A 883 -8.30 -20.01 22.25
N TRP A 884 -7.66 -18.91 21.88
CA TRP A 884 -8.30 -17.81 21.16
C TRP A 884 -8.84 -18.28 19.80
N LYS A 885 -8.04 -19.05 19.05
CA LYS A 885 -8.45 -19.67 17.79
C LYS A 885 -9.67 -20.59 17.97
N ALA A 886 -9.71 -21.37 19.04
CA ALA A 886 -10.83 -22.24 19.36
C ALA A 886 -12.10 -21.45 19.75
N LEU A 887 -11.95 -20.36 20.51
CA LEU A 887 -13.06 -19.47 20.89
C LEU A 887 -13.72 -18.83 19.65
N LEU A 888 -12.92 -18.32 18.71
CA LEU A 888 -13.43 -17.76 17.46
C LEU A 888 -14.17 -18.80 16.61
N LYS A 889 -13.65 -20.04 16.50
CA LYS A 889 -14.34 -21.14 15.79
C LYS A 889 -15.68 -21.54 16.43
N LYS A 890 -15.81 -21.43 17.75
CA LYS A 890 -17.06 -21.73 18.47
C LYS A 890 -18.15 -20.70 18.17
N ASN A 891 -17.76 -19.44 18.02
CA ASN A 891 -18.69 -18.34 17.72
C ASN A 891 -19.06 -18.25 16.22
N ILE A 892 -18.23 -18.79 15.33
CA ILE A 892 -18.42 -18.79 13.87
C ILE A 892 -18.79 -20.22 13.43
N SER A 893 -20.08 -20.54 13.32
CA SER A 893 -20.52 -21.91 12.99
C SER A 893 -20.06 -22.35 11.60
N ALA A 894 -18.96 -23.09 11.51
CA ALA A 894 -18.59 -23.83 10.30
C ALA A 894 -17.80 -25.11 10.65
N GLN A 895 -18.37 -26.26 10.30
CA GLN A 895 -17.69 -27.55 10.22
C GLN A 895 -16.81 -27.55 8.96
N GLU A 896 -15.48 -27.47 9.11
CA GLU A 896 -14.54 -28.00 8.11
C GLU A 896 -13.26 -28.57 8.76
N SER A 897 -12.59 -29.43 7.99
CA SER A 897 -11.79 -30.58 8.39
C SER A 897 -10.54 -30.30 9.24
N SER A 898 -10.33 -31.21 10.20
CA SER A 898 -9.16 -31.39 11.06
C SER A 898 -7.87 -31.67 10.28
N GLN A 899 -7.11 -30.62 9.98
CA GLN A 899 -5.66 -30.67 10.21
C GLN A 899 -5.36 -29.83 11.45
N GLU A 900 -5.43 -30.47 12.61
CA GLU A 900 -5.01 -29.88 13.87
C GLU A 900 -3.49 -29.71 13.87
N MET A 901 -3.00 -28.46 13.90
CA MET A 901 -1.69 -28.20 14.49
C MET A 901 -1.81 -28.51 15.98
N ALA A 902 -1.32 -29.67 16.40
CA ALA A 902 -1.30 -30.06 17.80
C ALA A 902 -0.40 -29.10 18.60
N MET A 903 -0.88 -28.66 19.77
CA MET A 903 -0.09 -27.90 20.75
C MET A 903 1.21 -28.65 21.08
N THR A 904 2.31 -27.91 21.28
CA THR A 904 3.57 -28.51 21.75
C THR A 904 3.42 -29.06 23.18
N GLU A 905 4.33 -29.96 23.56
CA GLU A 905 4.35 -30.52 24.91
C GLU A 905 4.47 -29.45 26.00
N ARG A 906 5.27 -28.40 25.74
CA ARG A 906 5.42 -27.25 26.63
C ARG A 906 4.09 -26.52 26.83
N SER A 907 3.33 -26.31 25.77
CA SER A 907 2.01 -25.68 25.84
C SER A 907 1.02 -26.52 26.64
N ARG A 908 1.08 -27.87 26.49
CA ARG A 908 0.28 -28.80 27.30
C ARG A 908 0.65 -28.76 28.79
N ILE A 909 1.94 -28.69 29.11
CA ILE A 909 2.42 -28.55 30.50
C ILE A 909 1.95 -27.21 31.09
N ALA A 910 2.02 -26.12 30.33
CA ALA A 910 1.57 -24.81 30.77
C ALA A 910 0.08 -24.78 31.11
N VAL A 911 -0.78 -25.35 30.25
CA VAL A 911 -2.22 -25.48 30.53
C VAL A 911 -2.49 -26.34 31.76
N SER A 912 -1.79 -27.47 31.91
CA SER A 912 -1.89 -28.33 33.10
C SER A 912 -1.50 -27.58 34.38
N ALA A 913 -0.41 -26.81 34.34
CA ALA A 913 0.06 -26.01 35.47
C ALA A 913 -0.92 -24.89 35.84
N MET A 914 -1.57 -24.24 34.86
CA MET A 914 -2.55 -23.17 35.10
C MET A 914 -3.90 -23.69 35.59
N THR A 915 -4.30 -24.90 35.18
CA THR A 915 -5.63 -25.48 35.52
C THR A 915 -5.60 -26.43 36.71
N GLY A 916 -4.44 -26.98 37.06
CA GLY A 916 -4.29 -28.00 38.11
C GLY A 916 -4.77 -29.41 37.71
N ASN A 917 -5.10 -29.64 36.43
CA ASN A 917 -5.62 -30.91 35.91
C ASN A 917 -4.57 -31.66 35.06
N PRO A 918 -4.40 -32.99 35.22
CA PRO A 918 -3.43 -33.76 34.43
C PRO A 918 -3.80 -33.84 32.95
N VAL A 919 -2.78 -33.75 32.08
CA VAL A 919 -2.86 -33.62 30.60
C VAL A 919 -3.73 -34.71 29.92
N SER A 920 -3.91 -35.88 30.55
CA SER A 920 -4.73 -36.97 30.02
C SER A 920 -6.24 -36.77 30.13
N SER A 921 -6.73 -35.78 30.91
CA SER A 921 -8.17 -35.57 31.11
C SER A 921 -8.79 -34.48 30.23
N ILE A 922 -8.03 -33.89 29.30
CA ILE A 922 -8.48 -32.74 28.49
C ILE A 922 -8.65 -33.09 27.00
N PHE A 923 -8.06 -34.19 26.49
CA PHE A 923 -7.94 -34.39 25.03
C PHE A 923 -8.11 -35.83 24.50
N GLU A 924 -8.78 -36.73 25.22
CA GLU A 924 -9.32 -37.97 24.61
C GLU A 924 -10.85 -37.87 24.52
N SER A 925 -11.37 -37.86 23.29
CA SER A 925 -12.76 -37.66 22.85
C SER A 925 -13.26 -36.21 22.85
N ASP A 926 -13.98 -35.85 21.77
CA ASP A 926 -14.81 -34.65 21.45
C ASP A 926 -15.34 -33.78 22.60
N SER A 927 -14.50 -33.42 23.55
CA SER A 927 -14.90 -32.86 24.83
C SER A 927 -13.78 -32.02 25.43
N ILE A 928 -13.71 -30.76 24.98
CA ILE A 928 -13.47 -29.68 25.93
C ILE A 928 -14.72 -29.63 26.84
N ASN A 929 -14.83 -30.60 27.76
CA ASN A 929 -15.90 -30.68 28.77
C ASN A 929 -15.54 -29.86 30.01
N ALA A 930 -14.89 -28.72 29.81
CA ALA A 930 -14.95 -27.57 30.70
C ALA A 930 -14.65 -26.32 29.88
N VAL A 931 -15.63 -25.86 29.08
CA VAL A 931 -15.66 -24.53 28.45
C VAL A 931 -15.14 -23.44 29.39
N THR A 932 -15.36 -23.61 30.70
CA THR A 932 -14.88 -22.74 31.78
C THR A 932 -13.37 -22.66 31.96
N ASP A 933 -12.58 -23.71 31.69
CA ASP A 933 -11.14 -23.68 32.00
C ASP A 933 -10.34 -22.97 30.89
N SER A 934 -10.74 -23.14 29.63
CA SER A 934 -10.23 -22.36 28.50
C SER A 934 -10.54 -20.87 28.63
N GLU A 935 -11.78 -20.54 29.00
CA GLU A 935 -12.21 -19.15 29.24
C GLU A 935 -11.49 -18.54 30.46
N LYS A 936 -11.22 -19.31 31.52
CA LYS A 936 -10.39 -18.86 32.65
C LYS A 936 -8.96 -18.53 32.24
N ILE A 937 -8.30 -19.37 31.45
CA ILE A 937 -6.93 -19.11 31.00
C ILE A 937 -6.87 -17.84 30.14
N LEU A 938 -7.80 -17.72 29.18
CA LEU A 938 -7.90 -16.51 28.37
C LEU A 938 -8.14 -15.29 29.24
N LYS A 939 -9.07 -15.36 30.20
CA LYS A 939 -9.35 -14.26 31.12
C LYS A 939 -8.12 -13.89 31.96
N MET A 940 -7.42 -14.87 32.54
CA MET A 940 -6.18 -14.64 33.29
C MET A 940 -5.12 -13.96 32.43
N TYR A 941 -4.97 -14.37 31.17
CA TYR A 941 -4.02 -13.77 30.26
C TYR A 941 -4.43 -12.34 29.88
N PHE A 942 -5.71 -12.08 29.56
CA PHE A 942 -6.21 -10.74 29.27
C PHE A 942 -6.06 -9.81 30.49
N ASP A 943 -6.40 -10.31 31.68
CA ASP A 943 -6.27 -9.62 32.97
C ASP A 943 -4.81 -9.27 33.30
N SER A 944 -3.82 -9.89 32.66
CA SER A 944 -2.40 -9.57 32.87
C SER A 944 -1.88 -8.40 32.04
N TYR A 945 -2.72 -7.82 31.18
CA TYR A 945 -2.40 -6.62 30.40
C TYR A 945 -3.29 -5.44 30.77
N LYS A 946 -4.27 -5.66 31.66
CA LYS A 946 -5.27 -4.65 32.00
C LYS A 946 -4.71 -3.58 32.92
N LYS A 947 -5.46 -2.48 32.98
CA LYS A 947 -5.23 -1.35 33.88
C LYS A 947 -5.33 -1.80 35.34
N ILE A 948 -4.28 -1.56 36.13
CA ILE A 948 -4.25 -1.84 37.58
C ILE A 948 -4.83 -0.67 38.37
#